data_AF-I9Q4J0-F1
#
_entry.id   AF-I9Q4J0-F1
#
_cell.length_a   1.000
_cell.length_b   1.000
_cell.length_c   1.000
_cell.angle_alpha   90.00
_cell.angle_beta   90.00
_cell.angle_gamma   90.00
#
_symmetry.space_group_name_H-M   'P 1'
#
loop_
_entity.id
_entity.type
_entity.pdbx_description
1 polymer ?
#
loop_
_entity_poly.entity_id
_entity_poly.type
_entity_poly.pdbx_seq_one_letter_code
_entity_poly.pdbx_strand_id
1 'polypeptide(L)'
;MKKLLLFSLLALLALGVRSQSADKPGNWKLIASDEYPAEDVGVATYTVTTDFNADPTGVKNSLDAFQTALTKLGENRRGGVLFVPAGRYRISGKLFIPTGVTMRGEWKRPVKGKPVEGTILMVDTQSGSETESGAFITMEPSTALTHLTIWYPHQDPDNIKPYPPTILYGREGVWGNDYCNVRHVTLVNSYSGIVLSRKNGGGCPNIYDVYGTPLSRGIEIDHIADVGRFEWIHFSPDYWADSGLEGAPQAGEAYADWIYKHGTGIVMRRNDWSYTCYVDIEGYNKGFSTGLCVGGDGAPNGHNYEFNLRNCETGIYVDGTSSAGIMFTRAHIEDCEKGVVVTSASTGPVQFYGCEISASDAAVLLEQGISSKLMMQQCTVNKGEVKGLGGDLIVSDTDFNNDAPQVYIGSDARAILTGNRFAKKADINNQSLFECRIDHTPVEMKPLPEFPEMKVPETKPLRMALYNVLDFGAEPFVVPFTASSTSMWLQIDIRSGLEMAKDNTEAIQKALDKAASEGGGIVYLPGGRYKVLGNLTVPTGVELRGASDFATIPRGHGSILEVYAGRGQAQGEAFLKLSAASGVRGLSFDYPEQVSSALPTVTEYPYCIQALGKDVYVVNVGLRAAYNGLDLFTYKCDNHYVDYLAGHVFMNAIRIGGGSEGGRVCNMQFNTIVYACGEETKFGSWPNSAKADQDKAYWQNQTELRFITVGDCRNQILYNDFHYGGFEGIVFQADQGKAASGCSLGLGIDGSWNSVVYEALDPAGFDMINSQVVALEDQSNTYTETRFLTTRAGFSGEVTLFGADFWGSAKHGVVVESGKMNLNLVNFSTSGGTSFMNFPKTTGTIVLHNAVVNMKDEAAFISEGHEKQASVTSTVTDVAAGTIDKIAVWENNLTIAPVFTTTDALLNRLKWKITASTNNSNAGKAIDDDASTRWDTSASQQAGQWVMVDMGAAQKLNRIILDTSKSPNDGPAGYELYLSTGEGDTWKLVASGKNAGSVQIISFPAEETSKFKIVQTGTKGNYWSIHELYAACVDDPSTGILPDASSSAAEMFYYNGQLSWSGLGNDMSTRIEIVDLSGRRLLLQDTNANFLELSGMQKGFYIVIATNGTNVLRKKLFFKD
;
A
#
# COMPACT_ATOMS: atom_id res chain seq x y z
N MET A 1 39.08 -0.09 -50.91
CA MET A 1 37.78 -0.51 -50.33
C MET A 1 37.81 -0.74 -48.82
N LYS A 2 38.76 -1.50 -48.22
CA LYS A 2 38.84 -1.67 -46.74
C LYS A 2 39.10 -0.39 -45.94
N LYS A 3 39.90 0.56 -46.46
CA LYS A 3 40.09 1.89 -45.82
C LYS A 3 38.88 2.82 -45.98
N LEU A 4 38.09 2.66 -47.05
CA LEU A 4 36.89 3.47 -47.27
C LEU A 4 35.75 2.99 -46.36
N LEU A 5 35.56 1.66 -46.21
CA LEU A 5 34.60 1.10 -45.24
C LEU A 5 34.94 1.44 -43.78
N LEU A 6 36.23 1.51 -43.42
CA LEU A 6 36.66 1.88 -42.07
C LEU A 6 36.39 3.37 -41.78
N PHE A 7 36.61 4.25 -42.76
CA PHE A 7 36.26 5.67 -42.66
C PHE A 7 34.73 5.90 -42.68
N SER A 8 33.97 5.08 -43.42
CA SER A 8 32.50 5.11 -43.38
C SER A 8 31.94 4.63 -42.04
N LEU A 9 32.52 3.58 -41.44
CA LEU A 9 32.13 3.13 -40.09
C LEU A 9 32.51 4.14 -39.00
N LEU A 10 33.69 4.75 -39.08
CA LEU A 10 34.12 5.80 -38.15
C LEU A 10 33.29 7.09 -38.29
N ALA A 11 32.87 7.44 -39.52
CA ALA A 11 31.98 8.57 -39.75
C ALA A 11 30.51 8.29 -39.32
N LEU A 12 30.06 7.03 -39.35
CA LEU A 12 28.77 6.61 -38.79
C LEU A 12 28.81 6.52 -37.25
N LEU A 13 29.94 6.12 -36.65
CA LEU A 13 30.17 6.13 -35.19
C LEU A 13 30.29 7.56 -34.62
N ALA A 14 30.78 8.52 -35.40
CA ALA A 14 30.86 9.93 -35.00
C ALA A 14 29.53 10.70 -35.05
N LEU A 15 28.45 10.09 -35.58
CA LEU A 15 27.12 10.72 -35.66
C LEU A 15 26.22 10.43 -34.43
N GLY A 16 26.59 9.48 -33.57
CA GLY A 16 25.81 9.02 -32.41
C GLY A 16 26.00 9.82 -31.12
N VAL A 17 27.16 10.47 -30.95
CA VAL A 17 27.49 11.30 -29.78
C VAL A 17 27.58 12.76 -30.25
N ARG A 18 26.64 13.59 -29.81
CA ARG A 18 26.67 15.04 -30.10
C ARG A 18 27.16 15.76 -28.86
N SER A 19 28.16 16.64 -29.01
CA SER A 19 28.26 17.79 -28.11
C SER A 19 26.92 18.53 -28.17
N GLN A 20 26.53 19.20 -27.08
CA GLN A 20 25.24 19.87 -26.98
C GLN A 20 24.88 20.57 -28.30
N SER A 21 23.72 20.24 -28.90
CA SER A 21 23.25 20.92 -30.11
C SER A 21 23.30 22.43 -29.87
N ALA A 22 23.57 23.20 -30.92
CA ALA A 22 23.54 24.66 -30.90
C ALA A 22 22.13 25.25 -30.58
N ASP A 23 21.19 24.43 -30.10
CA ASP A 23 19.95 24.87 -29.48
C ASP A 23 20.32 25.72 -28.27
N LYS A 24 19.95 27.00 -28.35
CA LYS A 24 20.29 28.05 -27.36
C LYS A 24 20.41 27.50 -25.94
N PRO A 25 21.44 27.89 -25.17
CA PRO A 25 21.49 27.60 -23.74
C PRO A 25 20.14 28.00 -23.15
N GLY A 26 19.47 27.09 -22.44
CA GLY A 26 18.22 27.39 -21.76
C GLY A 26 18.44 28.66 -20.94
N ASN A 27 17.48 29.58 -20.95
CA ASN A 27 17.57 30.74 -20.08
C ASN A 27 17.13 30.28 -18.68
N TRP A 28 17.96 29.46 -18.03
CA TRP A 28 17.63 28.84 -16.75
C TRP A 28 17.37 29.92 -15.71
N LYS A 29 16.24 29.82 -15.04
CA LYS A 29 15.78 30.83 -14.08
C LYS A 29 15.31 30.16 -12.81
N LEU A 30 15.62 30.78 -11.69
CA LEU A 30 15.01 30.41 -10.42
C LEU A 30 13.51 30.70 -10.48
N ILE A 31 12.72 29.74 -10.02
CA ILE A 31 11.30 29.92 -9.75
C ILE A 31 11.22 30.26 -8.27
N ALA A 32 10.98 31.54 -7.98
CA ALA A 32 10.82 32.05 -6.63
C ALA A 32 9.71 33.11 -6.66
N SER A 33 8.77 33.00 -5.73
CA SER A 33 7.60 33.86 -5.64
C SER A 33 7.28 34.13 -4.18
N ASP A 34 7.24 35.40 -3.79
CA ASP A 34 6.79 35.80 -2.45
C ASP A 34 5.26 35.67 -2.32
N GLU A 35 4.53 35.74 -3.44
CA GLU A 35 3.07 35.59 -3.49
C GLU A 35 2.66 34.11 -3.41
N TYR A 36 3.47 33.23 -4.00
CA TYR A 36 3.27 31.77 -4.03
C TYR A 36 4.49 31.05 -3.43
N PRO A 37 4.68 31.12 -2.10
CA PRO A 37 5.84 30.52 -1.45
C PRO A 37 5.81 28.98 -1.57
N ALA A 38 6.99 28.40 -1.76
CA ALA A 38 7.23 26.96 -1.78
C ALA A 38 8.34 26.58 -0.79
N GLU A 39 8.32 25.34 -0.29
CA GLU A 39 9.35 24.78 0.59
C GLU A 39 10.70 24.53 -0.10
N ASP A 40 10.70 24.51 -1.43
CA ASP A 40 11.89 24.39 -2.28
C ASP A 40 12.04 25.59 -3.23
N VAL A 41 13.00 25.48 -4.15
CA VAL A 41 13.24 26.48 -5.20
C VAL A 41 13.22 25.74 -6.52
N GLY A 42 12.43 26.14 -7.51
CA GLY A 42 12.48 25.53 -8.84
C GLY A 42 13.58 26.12 -9.73
N VAL A 43 14.06 25.37 -10.73
CA VAL A 43 14.90 25.93 -11.81
C VAL A 43 14.22 25.67 -13.15
N ALA A 44 13.58 26.69 -13.71
CA ALA A 44 12.90 26.62 -14.99
C ALA A 44 13.89 26.43 -16.14
N THR A 45 13.67 25.44 -17.01
CA THR A 45 14.36 25.35 -18.31
C THR A 45 13.65 26.24 -19.33
N TYR A 46 12.32 26.19 -19.33
CA TYR A 46 11.47 27.04 -20.16
C TYR A 46 10.28 27.58 -19.36
N THR A 47 9.76 28.72 -19.78
CA THR A 47 8.50 29.31 -19.29
C THR A 47 7.47 29.27 -20.40
N VAL A 48 6.31 28.65 -20.15
CA VAL A 48 5.32 28.36 -21.21
C VAL A 48 4.74 29.62 -21.87
N THR A 49 4.65 30.73 -21.14
CA THR A 49 4.16 32.02 -21.67
C THR A 49 5.23 32.73 -22.49
N THR A 50 6.45 32.90 -21.99
CA THR A 50 7.48 33.69 -22.67
C THR A 50 8.19 32.94 -23.80
N ASP A 51 8.32 31.62 -23.70
CA ASP A 51 9.07 30.82 -24.67
C ASP A 51 8.15 30.14 -25.71
N PHE A 52 6.87 29.91 -25.36
CA PHE A 52 5.92 29.20 -26.21
C PHE A 52 4.58 29.93 -26.44
N ASN A 53 4.42 31.16 -25.91
CA ASN A 53 3.25 32.01 -26.11
C ASN A 53 1.91 31.39 -25.66
N ALA A 54 1.91 30.57 -24.60
CA ALA A 54 0.66 30.17 -23.95
C ALA A 54 -0.11 31.40 -23.43
N ASP A 55 -1.43 31.35 -23.48
CA ASP A 55 -2.31 32.43 -23.05
C ASP A 55 -2.73 32.23 -21.58
N PRO A 56 -2.21 33.06 -20.65
CA PRO A 56 -2.52 32.95 -19.22
C PRO A 56 -3.87 33.57 -18.84
N THR A 57 -4.65 34.11 -19.80
CA THR A 57 -5.98 34.67 -19.51
C THR A 57 -7.12 33.67 -19.72
N GLY A 58 -6.82 32.49 -20.28
CA GLY A 58 -7.81 31.44 -20.57
C GLY A 58 -8.66 31.70 -21.82
N VAL A 59 -8.42 32.79 -22.56
CA VAL A 59 -9.23 33.16 -23.73
C VAL A 59 -8.88 32.27 -24.93
N LYS A 60 -7.59 32.04 -25.18
CA LYS A 60 -7.09 31.16 -26.25
C LYS A 60 -6.76 29.77 -25.70
N ASN A 61 -6.95 28.77 -26.54
CA ASN A 61 -6.48 27.42 -26.24
C ASN A 61 -4.94 27.41 -26.21
N SER A 62 -4.36 26.91 -25.12
CA SER A 62 -2.92 26.83 -24.87
C SER A 62 -2.35 25.42 -25.09
N LEU A 63 -3.16 24.45 -25.55
CA LEU A 63 -2.76 23.06 -25.76
C LEU A 63 -1.43 22.92 -26.53
N ASP A 64 -1.34 23.55 -27.70
CA ASP A 64 -0.16 23.42 -28.58
C ASP A 64 1.10 23.98 -27.92
N ALA A 65 0.99 25.10 -27.20
CA ALA A 65 2.10 25.72 -26.48
C ALA A 65 2.64 24.79 -25.37
N PHE A 66 1.74 24.21 -24.57
CA PHE A 66 2.10 23.26 -23.52
C PHE A 66 2.72 21.99 -24.10
N GLN A 67 2.06 21.33 -25.06
CA GLN A 67 2.55 20.06 -25.57
C GLN A 67 3.86 20.22 -26.35
N THR A 68 4.04 21.32 -27.08
CA THR A 68 5.32 21.62 -27.75
C THR A 68 6.44 21.79 -26.71
N ALA A 69 6.18 22.53 -25.62
CA ALA A 69 7.16 22.75 -24.56
C ALA A 69 7.55 21.45 -23.85
N LEU A 70 6.56 20.63 -23.47
CA LEU A 70 6.77 19.33 -22.84
C LEU A 70 7.54 18.37 -23.76
N THR A 71 7.15 18.30 -25.04
CA THR A 71 7.85 17.46 -26.04
C THR A 71 9.31 17.87 -26.17
N LYS A 72 9.60 19.18 -26.24
CA LYS A 72 10.97 19.70 -26.34
C LYS A 72 11.83 19.38 -25.12
N LEU A 73 11.26 19.39 -23.91
CA LEU A 73 11.97 18.96 -22.69
C LEU A 73 12.24 17.45 -22.66
N GLY A 74 11.30 16.66 -23.20
CA GLY A 74 11.44 15.20 -23.30
C GLY A 74 12.48 14.73 -24.32
N GLU A 75 12.87 15.58 -25.27
CA GLU A 75 13.86 15.22 -26.30
C GLU A 75 15.17 14.73 -25.68
N ASN A 76 15.62 13.55 -26.11
CA ASN A 76 16.83 12.88 -25.65
C ASN A 76 16.88 12.63 -24.12
N ARG A 77 15.73 12.62 -23.43
CA ARG A 77 15.65 12.42 -21.97
C ARG A 77 16.52 13.40 -21.16
N ARG A 78 16.74 14.62 -21.69
CA ARG A 78 17.48 15.67 -20.97
C ARG A 78 16.72 16.14 -19.73
N GLY A 79 15.39 16.07 -19.79
CA GLY A 79 14.51 16.45 -18.69
C GLY A 79 14.51 17.96 -18.43
N GLY A 80 14.20 18.33 -17.20
CA GLY A 80 14.09 19.72 -16.75
C GLY A 80 12.65 20.17 -16.54
N VAL A 81 12.51 21.44 -16.20
CA VAL A 81 11.24 22.00 -15.70
C VAL A 81 10.59 22.93 -16.75
N LEU A 82 9.33 22.67 -17.07
CA LEU A 82 8.43 23.64 -17.69
C LEU A 82 7.77 24.46 -16.58
N PHE A 83 8.10 25.75 -16.51
CA PHE A 83 7.45 26.69 -15.62
C PHE A 83 6.16 27.24 -16.24
N VAL A 84 5.09 27.22 -15.45
CA VAL A 84 3.76 27.69 -15.81
C VAL A 84 3.37 28.79 -14.81
N PRO A 85 3.64 30.07 -15.10
CA PRO A 85 3.32 31.17 -14.18
C PRO A 85 1.84 31.23 -13.81
N ALA A 86 1.52 31.88 -12.68
CA ALA A 86 0.14 32.11 -12.26
C ALA A 86 -0.73 32.69 -13.38
N GLY A 87 -1.96 32.18 -13.50
CA GLY A 87 -2.86 32.47 -14.61
C GLY A 87 -3.83 31.34 -14.88
N ARG A 88 -4.76 31.58 -15.81
CA ARG A 88 -5.75 30.60 -16.27
C ARG A 88 -5.38 30.13 -17.67
N TYR A 89 -5.21 28.83 -17.85
CA TYR A 89 -4.81 28.24 -19.14
C TYR A 89 -5.89 27.30 -19.64
N ARG A 90 -6.54 27.68 -20.74
CA ARG A 90 -7.55 26.84 -21.39
C ARG A 90 -6.89 25.77 -22.22
N ILE A 91 -7.19 24.50 -21.94
CA ILE A 91 -6.64 23.34 -22.65
C ILE A 91 -7.79 22.49 -23.19
N SER A 92 -8.02 22.53 -24.50
CA SER A 92 -9.11 21.79 -25.16
C SER A 92 -8.68 20.41 -25.67
N GLY A 93 -7.86 19.69 -24.89
CA GLY A 93 -7.28 18.39 -25.29
C GLY A 93 -6.46 17.73 -24.18
N LYS A 94 -5.59 16.78 -24.55
CA LYS A 94 -4.79 15.97 -23.62
C LYS A 94 -3.34 16.42 -23.61
N LEU A 95 -2.69 16.30 -22.45
CA LEU A 95 -1.27 16.57 -22.26
C LEU A 95 -0.52 15.28 -21.92
N PHE A 96 0.65 15.12 -22.51
CA PHE A 96 1.61 14.05 -22.20
C PHE A 96 2.86 14.68 -21.60
N ILE A 97 3.22 14.27 -20.38
CA ILE A 97 4.47 14.66 -19.73
C ILE A 97 5.50 13.55 -20.04
N PRO A 98 6.53 13.81 -20.86
CA PRO A 98 7.52 12.80 -21.23
C PRO A 98 8.48 12.46 -20.09
N THR A 99 9.11 11.30 -20.18
CA THR A 99 10.12 10.83 -19.21
C THR A 99 11.15 11.91 -18.85
N GLY A 100 11.39 12.13 -17.56
CA GLY A 100 12.38 13.07 -17.02
C GLY A 100 11.91 14.53 -16.90
N VAL A 101 10.66 14.82 -17.27
CA VAL A 101 10.12 16.19 -17.32
C VAL A 101 9.29 16.52 -16.09
N THR A 102 9.46 17.73 -15.59
CA THR A 102 8.59 18.34 -14.56
C THR A 102 7.76 19.45 -15.18
N MET A 103 6.44 19.46 -14.92
CA MET A 103 5.59 20.63 -15.12
C MET A 103 5.30 21.26 -13.77
N ARG A 104 5.76 22.50 -13.57
CA ARG A 104 5.64 23.24 -12.31
C ARG A 104 4.91 24.56 -12.50
N GLY A 105 3.86 24.79 -11.72
CA GLY A 105 3.18 26.07 -11.66
C GLY A 105 3.58 26.93 -10.48
N GLU A 106 2.73 27.91 -10.17
CA GLU A 106 2.67 28.64 -8.91
C GLU A 106 1.39 28.24 -8.18
N TRP A 107 1.48 27.93 -6.90
CA TRP A 107 0.36 27.40 -6.14
C TRP A 107 0.38 27.92 -4.72
N LYS A 108 -0.81 28.15 -4.21
CA LYS A 108 -1.04 28.45 -2.82
C LYS A 108 -1.87 27.31 -2.26
N ARG A 109 -1.43 26.76 -1.13
CA ARG A 109 -2.18 25.72 -0.44
C ARG A 109 -3.64 26.16 -0.26
N PRO A 110 -4.61 25.42 -0.80
CA PRO A 110 -6.00 25.81 -0.71
C PRO A 110 -6.46 25.70 0.74
N VAL A 111 -7.31 26.63 1.14
CA VAL A 111 -7.93 26.66 2.46
C VAL A 111 -9.43 26.66 2.23
N LYS A 112 -10.17 25.75 2.89
CA LYS A 112 -11.64 25.75 2.83
C LYS A 112 -12.18 27.16 3.17
N GLY A 113 -13.21 27.59 2.46
CA GLY A 113 -13.77 28.94 2.53
C GLY A 113 -12.96 30.03 1.81
N LYS A 114 -11.91 29.68 1.06
CA LYS A 114 -11.09 30.63 0.29
C LYS A 114 -10.96 30.22 -1.18
N PRO A 115 -10.98 31.18 -2.12
CA PRO A 115 -10.73 30.90 -3.52
C PRO A 115 -9.37 30.24 -3.76
N VAL A 116 -9.28 29.41 -4.80
CA VAL A 116 -8.01 28.88 -5.28
C VAL A 116 -7.24 29.97 -6.04
N GLU A 117 -5.91 29.98 -5.90
CA GLU A 117 -5.02 31.00 -6.46
C GLU A 117 -3.84 30.34 -7.21
N GLY A 118 -3.13 31.13 -8.04
CA GLY A 118 -1.95 30.68 -8.79
C GLY A 118 -2.26 30.16 -10.19
N THR A 119 -1.62 29.07 -10.57
CA THR A 119 -1.70 28.44 -11.89
C THR A 119 -2.93 27.52 -11.97
N ILE A 120 -3.86 27.81 -12.87
CA ILE A 120 -5.11 27.06 -13.05
C ILE A 120 -5.19 26.52 -14.48
N LEU A 121 -5.26 25.19 -14.62
CA LEU A 121 -5.53 24.51 -15.88
C LEU A 121 -7.05 24.31 -16.04
N MET A 122 -7.64 24.94 -17.05
CA MET A 122 -9.06 24.81 -17.40
C MET A 122 -9.22 23.71 -18.45
N VAL A 123 -9.82 22.59 -18.07
CA VAL A 123 -10.02 21.43 -18.94
C VAL A 123 -11.25 21.64 -19.82
N ASP A 124 -11.06 22.26 -20.98
CA ASP A 124 -12.13 22.64 -21.92
C ASP A 124 -12.49 21.45 -22.84
N THR A 125 -12.99 20.37 -22.22
CA THR A 125 -13.48 19.18 -22.91
C THR A 125 -14.88 18.81 -22.43
N GLN A 126 -15.66 18.17 -23.29
CA GLN A 126 -17.01 17.70 -22.95
C GLN A 126 -16.95 16.43 -22.10
N SER A 127 -17.96 16.23 -21.25
CA SER A 127 -18.14 14.99 -20.48
C SER A 127 -18.15 13.76 -21.39
N GLY A 128 -17.72 12.61 -20.88
CA GLY A 128 -17.61 11.38 -21.67
C GLY A 128 -17.54 10.15 -20.79
N SER A 129 -17.00 9.06 -21.32
CA SER A 129 -16.77 7.85 -20.54
C SER A 129 -15.51 7.97 -19.69
N GLU A 130 -15.50 7.34 -18.50
CA GLU A 130 -14.32 7.25 -17.65
C GLU A 130 -13.32 6.21 -18.22
N THR A 131 -12.57 6.57 -19.26
CA THR A 131 -11.56 5.69 -19.88
C THR A 131 -10.14 6.23 -19.73
N GLU A 132 -9.17 5.37 -19.45
CA GLU A 132 -7.75 5.78 -19.29
C GLU A 132 -7.19 6.43 -20.55
N SER A 133 -7.54 5.93 -21.73
CA SER A 133 -7.12 6.52 -23.00
C SER A 133 -7.66 7.93 -23.21
N GLY A 134 -8.70 8.32 -22.45
CA GLY A 134 -9.30 9.65 -22.42
C GLY A 134 -8.64 10.64 -21.45
N ALA A 135 -7.70 10.21 -20.61
CA ALA A 135 -7.17 11.01 -19.50
C ALA A 135 -6.65 12.38 -19.93
N PHE A 136 -6.84 13.40 -19.08
CA PHE A 136 -6.42 14.77 -19.38
C PHE A 136 -4.89 14.89 -19.38
N ILE A 137 -4.23 14.52 -18.28
CA ILE A 137 -2.76 14.43 -18.19
C ILE A 137 -2.37 12.96 -18.12
N THR A 138 -1.53 12.51 -19.05
CA THR A 138 -0.89 11.19 -18.99
C THR A 138 0.60 11.36 -18.71
N MET A 139 1.09 10.69 -17.68
CA MET A 139 2.47 10.78 -17.21
C MET A 139 3.27 9.56 -17.64
N GLU A 140 4.39 9.79 -18.31
CA GLU A 140 5.42 8.78 -18.55
C GLU A 140 6.30 8.57 -17.29
N PRO A 141 7.14 7.51 -17.23
CA PRO A 141 7.95 7.23 -16.05
C PRO A 141 8.88 8.39 -15.65
N SER A 142 9.22 8.50 -14.36
CA SER A 142 10.16 9.52 -13.84
C SER A 142 9.75 10.94 -14.25
N THR A 143 8.53 11.35 -13.89
CA THR A 143 7.99 12.67 -14.19
C THR A 143 7.40 13.32 -12.96
N ALA A 144 7.22 14.63 -13.01
CA ALA A 144 6.56 15.38 -11.96
C ALA A 144 5.53 16.38 -12.48
N LEU A 145 4.39 16.47 -11.80
CA LEU A 145 3.37 17.49 -11.94
C LEU A 145 3.22 18.19 -10.59
N THR A 146 3.47 19.50 -10.54
CA THR A 146 3.51 20.17 -9.25
C THR A 146 3.08 21.63 -9.24
N HIS A 147 2.60 22.10 -8.09
CA HIS A 147 2.23 23.48 -7.80
C HIS A 147 1.20 24.03 -8.80
N LEU A 148 0.04 23.38 -8.95
CA LEU A 148 -1.05 23.92 -9.79
C LEU A 148 -2.43 23.39 -9.41
N THR A 149 -3.45 24.05 -9.95
CA THR A 149 -4.85 23.70 -9.80
C THR A 149 -5.41 23.21 -11.15
N ILE A 150 -6.27 22.19 -11.13
CA ILE A 150 -6.96 21.66 -12.31
C ILE A 150 -8.47 21.75 -12.09
N TRP A 151 -9.19 22.27 -13.09
CA TRP A 151 -10.63 22.52 -13.01
C TRP A 151 -11.36 22.21 -14.33
N TYR A 152 -12.56 21.63 -14.21
CA TYR A 152 -13.46 21.28 -15.31
C TYR A 152 -14.64 22.26 -15.38
N PRO A 153 -14.61 23.27 -16.28
CA PRO A 153 -15.66 24.31 -16.38
C PRO A 153 -17.03 23.80 -16.82
N HIS A 154 -17.10 22.60 -17.44
CA HIS A 154 -18.34 22.03 -17.98
C HIS A 154 -18.99 20.98 -17.07
N GLN A 155 -18.44 20.72 -15.88
CA GLN A 155 -19.04 19.83 -14.90
C GLN A 155 -20.20 20.55 -14.20
N ASP A 156 -21.37 19.94 -14.22
CA ASP A 156 -22.61 20.49 -13.68
C ASP A 156 -22.84 19.95 -12.25
N PRO A 157 -22.85 20.80 -11.21
CA PRO A 157 -23.05 20.36 -9.83
C PRO A 157 -24.42 19.72 -9.59
N ASP A 158 -25.44 20.08 -10.37
CA ASP A 158 -26.79 19.50 -10.26
C ASP A 158 -26.94 18.19 -11.05
N ASN A 159 -25.98 17.89 -11.93
CA ASN A 159 -26.01 16.73 -12.80
C ASN A 159 -24.60 16.23 -13.11
N ILE A 160 -23.98 15.61 -12.11
CA ILE A 160 -22.61 15.10 -12.19
C ILE A 160 -22.46 14.12 -13.35
N LYS A 161 -21.58 14.42 -14.30
CA LYS A 161 -21.27 13.57 -15.45
C LYS A 161 -19.88 12.95 -15.34
N PRO A 162 -19.70 11.72 -15.87
CA PRO A 162 -18.38 11.11 -15.92
C PRO A 162 -17.41 11.89 -16.81
N TYR A 163 -16.15 11.93 -16.36
CA TYR A 163 -14.99 12.37 -17.11
C TYR A 163 -13.90 11.30 -17.01
N PRO A 164 -13.00 11.19 -18.00
CA PRO A 164 -11.77 10.42 -17.87
C PRO A 164 -10.95 10.83 -16.63
N PRO A 165 -10.00 9.97 -16.18
CA PRO A 165 -9.06 10.36 -15.14
C PRO A 165 -8.39 11.71 -15.44
N THR A 166 -8.31 12.56 -14.42
CA THR A 166 -7.65 13.87 -14.56
C THR A 166 -6.15 13.67 -14.77
N ILE A 167 -5.56 12.79 -13.98
CA ILE A 167 -4.15 12.40 -14.07
C ILE A 167 -4.09 10.87 -14.16
N LEU A 168 -3.39 10.37 -15.17
CA LEU A 168 -3.10 8.95 -15.35
C LEU A 168 -1.61 8.70 -15.19
N TYR A 169 -1.25 7.80 -14.26
CA TYR A 169 0.11 7.30 -14.15
C TYR A 169 0.31 6.14 -15.11
N GLY A 170 1.31 6.29 -15.97
CA GLY A 170 1.69 5.30 -16.94
C GLY A 170 0.99 5.49 -18.28
N ARG A 171 1.80 5.46 -19.34
CA ARG A 171 1.33 5.56 -20.72
C ARG A 171 1.32 4.17 -21.36
N GLU A 172 0.24 3.87 -22.08
CA GLU A 172 0.13 2.63 -22.85
C GLU A 172 1.28 2.49 -23.86
N GLY A 173 1.92 1.32 -23.88
CA GLY A 173 3.05 1.03 -24.75
C GLY A 173 4.42 1.56 -24.28
N VAL A 174 4.49 2.23 -23.12
CA VAL A 174 5.76 2.69 -22.52
C VAL A 174 6.21 1.69 -21.46
N TRP A 175 7.44 1.17 -21.62
CA TRP A 175 8.02 0.20 -20.70
C TRP A 175 8.49 0.85 -19.38
N GLY A 176 8.08 0.29 -18.25
CA GLY A 176 8.54 0.67 -16.91
C GLY A 176 7.93 1.97 -16.37
N ASN A 177 6.59 2.08 -16.38
CA ASN A 177 5.75 3.20 -15.89
C ASN A 177 5.86 3.47 -14.38
N ASP A 178 7.07 3.70 -13.91
CA ASP A 178 7.43 3.86 -12.51
C ASP A 178 7.80 5.32 -12.18
N TYR A 179 7.78 5.71 -10.91
CA TYR A 179 8.26 7.03 -10.43
C TYR A 179 7.52 8.23 -11.04
N CYS A 180 6.20 8.15 -11.17
CA CYS A 180 5.36 9.32 -11.45
C CYS A 180 5.07 10.09 -10.16
N ASN A 181 5.23 11.43 -10.19
CA ASN A 181 5.13 12.30 -9.02
C ASN A 181 4.03 13.37 -9.21
N VAL A 182 3.07 13.44 -8.30
CA VAL A 182 2.07 14.53 -8.23
C VAL A 182 2.18 15.18 -6.86
N ARG A 183 2.58 16.45 -6.83
CA ARG A 183 2.87 17.14 -5.57
C ARG A 183 2.28 18.55 -5.55
N HIS A 184 1.63 18.99 -4.47
CA HIS A 184 1.07 20.35 -4.37
C HIS A 184 0.06 20.64 -5.49
N VAL A 185 -0.96 19.79 -5.60
CA VAL A 185 -1.97 19.88 -6.66
C VAL A 185 -3.37 19.97 -6.08
N THR A 186 -4.19 20.85 -6.66
CA THR A 186 -5.62 20.97 -6.31
C THR A 186 -6.50 20.46 -7.45
N LEU A 187 -7.34 19.48 -7.16
CA LEU A 187 -8.30 18.86 -8.08
C LEU A 187 -9.71 19.39 -7.78
N VAL A 188 -10.14 20.47 -8.43
CA VAL A 188 -11.33 21.20 -8.00
C VAL A 188 -12.60 20.37 -8.11
N ASN A 189 -12.88 19.78 -9.27
CA ASN A 189 -14.13 19.04 -9.54
C ASN A 189 -13.90 17.87 -10.52
N SER A 190 -12.73 17.24 -10.38
CA SER A 190 -12.34 16.05 -11.14
C SER A 190 -13.33 14.91 -10.91
N TYR A 191 -13.86 14.28 -11.96
CA TYR A 191 -14.71 13.09 -11.75
C TYR A 191 -13.91 11.93 -11.14
N SER A 192 -12.81 11.55 -11.81
CA SER A 192 -11.76 10.71 -11.27
C SER A 192 -10.47 11.54 -11.18
N GLY A 193 -9.86 11.59 -10.00
CA GLY A 193 -8.66 12.39 -9.75
C GLY A 193 -7.41 11.77 -10.36
N ILE A 194 -6.64 11.06 -9.54
CA ILE A 194 -5.39 10.39 -9.93
C ILE A 194 -5.64 8.90 -10.04
N VAL A 195 -5.39 8.33 -11.21
CA VAL A 195 -5.55 6.89 -11.46
C VAL A 195 -4.22 6.31 -11.88
N LEU A 196 -3.81 5.25 -11.20
CA LEU A 196 -2.71 4.41 -11.64
C LEU A 196 -3.25 3.46 -12.70
N SER A 197 -2.57 3.38 -13.86
CA SER A 197 -3.12 2.65 -15.00
C SER A 197 -3.43 1.21 -14.64
N ARG A 198 -4.71 0.84 -14.76
CA ARG A 198 -5.25 -0.50 -14.50
C ARG A 198 -4.80 -1.53 -15.55
N LYS A 199 -4.04 -1.10 -16.55
CA LYS A 199 -3.49 -1.96 -17.62
C LYS A 199 -1.97 -2.00 -17.58
N ASN A 200 -1.33 -0.85 -17.45
CA ASN A 200 0.12 -0.76 -17.58
C ASN A 200 0.84 -0.97 -16.24
N GLY A 201 0.14 -0.79 -15.12
CA GLY A 201 0.72 -0.83 -13.79
C GLY A 201 1.87 0.16 -13.62
N GLY A 202 2.74 -0.14 -12.66
CA GLY A 202 3.94 0.63 -12.38
C GLY A 202 4.49 0.32 -10.99
N GLY A 203 5.46 1.11 -10.55
CA GLY A 203 6.05 1.04 -9.23
C GLY A 203 6.46 2.40 -8.71
N CYS A 204 6.52 2.54 -7.39
CA CYS A 204 6.98 3.75 -6.71
C CYS A 204 6.23 5.05 -7.10
N PRO A 205 4.88 5.07 -7.16
CA PRO A 205 4.15 6.32 -7.30
C PRO A 205 4.44 7.25 -6.11
N ASN A 206 4.50 8.57 -6.36
CA ASN A 206 4.62 9.58 -5.31
C ASN A 206 3.46 10.57 -5.43
N ILE A 207 2.64 10.68 -4.40
CA ILE A 207 1.55 11.64 -4.28
C ILE A 207 1.72 12.38 -2.96
N TYR A 208 1.82 13.71 -3.01
CA TYR A 208 2.11 14.54 -1.83
C TYR A 208 1.32 15.87 -1.84
N ASP A 209 0.68 16.24 -0.74
CA ASP A 209 0.03 17.55 -0.55
C ASP A 209 -1.01 17.83 -1.65
N VAL A 210 -1.96 16.90 -1.81
CA VAL A 210 -3.03 16.95 -2.83
C VAL A 210 -4.36 17.29 -2.19
N TYR A 211 -5.05 18.26 -2.76
CA TYR A 211 -6.32 18.79 -2.26
C TYR A 211 -7.42 18.67 -3.31
N GLY A 212 -8.68 18.69 -2.90
CA GLY A 212 -9.77 18.97 -3.84
C GLY A 212 -11.09 18.27 -3.57
N THR A 213 -11.98 18.34 -4.56
CA THR A 213 -13.27 17.63 -4.59
C THR A 213 -13.31 16.65 -5.78
N PRO A 214 -12.56 15.55 -5.75
CA PRO A 214 -12.82 14.44 -6.65
C PRO A 214 -14.23 13.88 -6.42
N LEU A 215 -14.99 13.65 -7.49
CA LEU A 215 -16.42 13.37 -7.38
C LEU A 215 -16.69 11.86 -7.20
N SER A 216 -16.25 11.03 -8.15
CA SER A 216 -16.42 9.58 -8.08
C SER A 216 -15.29 8.90 -7.31
N ARG A 217 -14.04 9.22 -7.64
CA ARG A 217 -12.88 8.72 -6.90
C ARG A 217 -11.73 9.70 -6.86
N GLY A 218 -11.10 9.86 -5.70
CA GLY A 218 -9.93 10.70 -5.53
C GLY A 218 -8.67 10.09 -6.12
N ILE A 219 -8.22 9.00 -5.50
CA ILE A 219 -7.03 8.25 -5.92
C ILE A 219 -7.42 6.79 -6.11
N GLU A 220 -7.09 6.20 -7.25
CA GLU A 220 -7.17 4.74 -7.44
C GLU A 220 -5.78 4.15 -7.66
N ILE A 221 -5.40 3.27 -6.72
CA ILE A 221 -4.16 2.52 -6.72
C ILE A 221 -4.49 1.12 -7.22
N ASP A 222 -3.91 0.71 -8.34
CA ASP A 222 -4.03 -0.66 -8.84
C ASP A 222 -2.77 -1.03 -9.64
N HIS A 223 -2.53 -2.33 -9.82
CA HIS A 223 -1.41 -2.87 -10.57
C HIS A 223 -0.02 -2.34 -10.14
N ILE A 224 0.15 -1.97 -8.87
CA ILE A 224 1.44 -1.55 -8.32
C ILE A 224 2.31 -2.76 -8.00
N ALA A 225 3.57 -2.72 -8.41
CA ALA A 225 4.58 -3.78 -8.24
C ALA A 225 5.81 -3.34 -7.42
N ASP A 226 5.83 -2.11 -6.89
CA ASP A 226 6.91 -1.59 -6.04
C ASP A 226 6.40 -0.39 -5.21
N VAL A 227 7.07 -0.08 -4.11
CA VAL A 227 6.51 0.67 -2.97
C VAL A 227 6.26 2.16 -3.24
N GLY A 228 5.00 2.58 -3.18
CA GLY A 228 4.55 3.97 -3.37
C GLY A 228 4.46 4.80 -2.09
N ARG A 229 4.42 6.13 -2.23
CA ARG A 229 4.20 7.12 -1.16
C ARG A 229 2.95 7.95 -1.48
N PHE A 230 2.00 7.95 -0.56
CA PHE A 230 0.72 8.63 -0.67
C PHE A 230 0.52 9.45 0.61
N GLU A 231 0.87 10.72 0.57
CA GLU A 231 1.00 11.53 1.79
C GLU A 231 0.28 12.87 1.67
N TRP A 232 -0.29 13.37 2.76
CA TRP A 232 -0.94 14.69 2.82
C TRP A 232 -2.06 14.83 1.77
N ILE A 233 -3.08 14.00 1.92
CA ILE A 233 -4.21 13.93 0.98
C ILE A 233 -5.43 14.55 1.66
N HIS A 234 -6.03 15.55 1.03
CA HIS A 234 -7.10 16.36 1.59
C HIS A 234 -8.31 16.43 0.65
N PHE A 235 -9.34 15.61 0.87
CA PHE A 235 -10.53 15.61 0.04
C PHE A 235 -11.79 16.03 0.79
N SER A 236 -12.54 16.93 0.18
CA SER A 236 -13.78 17.48 0.73
C SER A 236 -14.64 18.07 -0.38
N PRO A 237 -15.98 17.97 -0.31
CA PRO A 237 -16.92 18.76 -1.12
C PRO A 237 -16.67 20.27 -1.14
N ASP A 238 -16.05 20.81 -0.09
CA ASP A 238 -15.90 22.25 0.11
C ASP A 238 -14.89 22.88 -0.86
N TYR A 239 -13.88 22.14 -1.30
CA TYR A 239 -12.87 22.70 -2.21
C TYR A 239 -13.45 23.14 -3.56
N TRP A 240 -14.52 22.50 -4.05
CA TRP A 240 -15.25 22.96 -5.23
C TRP A 240 -16.10 24.19 -4.93
N ALA A 241 -16.94 24.13 -3.89
CA ALA A 241 -17.83 25.22 -3.53
C ALA A 241 -17.08 26.52 -3.22
N ASP A 242 -15.96 26.41 -2.51
CA ASP A 242 -15.16 27.55 -2.08
C ASP A 242 -14.12 28.00 -3.10
N SER A 243 -13.99 27.30 -4.23
CA SER A 243 -12.93 27.54 -5.23
C SER A 243 -12.93 28.96 -5.80
N GLY A 244 -14.06 29.67 -5.77
CA GLY A 244 -14.22 30.98 -6.42
C GLY A 244 -14.12 30.92 -7.95
N LEU A 245 -14.21 29.73 -8.53
CA LEU A 245 -14.24 29.51 -9.98
C LEU A 245 -15.67 29.61 -10.51
N GLU A 246 -15.81 29.88 -11.80
CA GLU A 246 -17.12 30.02 -12.45
C GLU A 246 -17.88 28.69 -12.37
N GLY A 247 -19.18 28.73 -12.04
CA GLY A 247 -20.00 27.52 -11.90
C GLY A 247 -19.71 26.68 -10.63
N ALA A 248 -18.95 27.19 -9.66
CA ALA A 248 -18.85 26.56 -8.35
C ALA A 248 -20.22 26.56 -7.62
N PRO A 249 -20.64 25.42 -7.04
CA PRO A 249 -21.88 25.33 -6.27
C PRO A 249 -21.76 26.07 -4.92
N GLN A 250 -22.88 26.23 -4.21
CA GLN A 250 -22.83 26.61 -2.79
C GLN A 250 -22.60 25.38 -1.92
N ALA A 251 -21.92 25.55 -0.78
CA ALA A 251 -21.66 24.45 0.15
C ALA A 251 -22.97 23.76 0.60
N GLY A 252 -22.98 22.42 0.57
CA GLY A 252 -24.11 21.60 1.00
C GLY A 252 -25.24 21.42 -0.03
N GLU A 253 -25.04 21.81 -1.28
CA GLU A 253 -25.99 21.55 -2.38
C GLU A 253 -25.97 20.08 -2.87
N ALA A 254 -26.74 19.77 -3.92
CA ALA A 254 -26.98 18.39 -4.41
C ALA A 254 -25.71 17.61 -4.80
N TYR A 255 -24.64 18.30 -5.22
CA TYR A 255 -23.36 17.67 -5.55
C TYR A 255 -22.71 16.98 -4.32
N ALA A 256 -22.84 17.58 -3.12
CA ALA A 256 -22.27 17.03 -1.89
C ALA A 256 -23.00 15.75 -1.48
N ASP A 257 -24.34 15.75 -1.58
CA ASP A 257 -25.16 14.55 -1.41
C ASP A 257 -24.80 13.44 -2.41
N TRP A 258 -24.48 13.81 -3.66
CA TRP A 258 -24.05 12.86 -4.67
C TRP A 258 -22.70 12.23 -4.29
N ILE A 259 -21.73 13.03 -3.83
CA ILE A 259 -20.42 12.53 -3.36
C ILE A 259 -20.60 11.63 -2.13
N TYR A 260 -21.45 12.00 -1.18
CA TYR A 260 -21.75 11.17 -0.01
C TYR A 260 -22.34 9.80 -0.38
N LYS A 261 -23.13 9.72 -1.46
CA LYS A 261 -23.75 8.47 -1.94
C LYS A 261 -22.87 7.64 -2.88
N HIS A 262 -21.87 8.25 -3.53
CA HIS A 262 -21.17 7.62 -4.66
C HIS A 262 -19.64 7.75 -4.62
N GLY A 263 -19.11 8.77 -3.96
CA GLY A 263 -17.70 9.13 -3.98
C GLY A 263 -16.86 8.26 -3.06
N THR A 264 -15.67 7.86 -3.51
CA THR A 264 -14.64 7.26 -2.65
C THR A 264 -13.38 8.11 -2.64
N GLY A 265 -12.86 8.46 -1.47
CA GLY A 265 -11.64 9.25 -1.38
C GLY A 265 -10.43 8.51 -1.96
N ILE A 266 -10.05 7.39 -1.35
CA ILE A 266 -8.96 6.51 -1.84
C ILE A 266 -9.48 5.10 -2.07
N VAL A 267 -9.17 4.53 -3.24
CA VAL A 267 -9.40 3.13 -3.60
C VAL A 267 -8.05 2.44 -3.75
N MET A 268 -7.74 1.51 -2.87
CA MET A 268 -6.51 0.70 -2.93
C MET A 268 -6.83 -0.73 -3.39
N ARG A 269 -6.25 -1.15 -4.51
CA ARG A 269 -6.47 -2.48 -5.12
C ARG A 269 -5.19 -3.31 -5.08
N ARG A 270 -4.77 -3.92 -6.19
CA ARG A 270 -3.51 -4.67 -6.21
C ARG A 270 -2.35 -3.70 -5.98
N ASN A 271 -1.88 -3.72 -4.75
CA ASN A 271 -0.80 -2.90 -4.24
C ASN A 271 0.22 -3.81 -3.57
N ASP A 272 1.37 -3.95 -4.23
CA ASP A 272 2.52 -4.68 -3.70
C ASP A 272 3.29 -3.78 -2.73
N TRP A 273 2.62 -3.46 -1.62
CA TRP A 273 3.07 -2.56 -0.55
C TRP A 273 3.12 -1.07 -0.96
N SER A 274 2.57 -0.18 -0.13
CA SER A 274 2.79 1.27 -0.22
C SER A 274 2.56 1.93 1.13
N TYR A 275 3.07 3.14 1.27
CA TYR A 275 2.95 4.00 2.43
C TYR A 275 1.83 5.01 2.21
N THR A 276 0.80 4.99 3.05
CA THR A 276 -0.29 5.98 3.01
C THR A 276 -0.34 6.72 4.34
N CYS A 277 0.01 8.00 4.37
CA CYS A 277 0.15 8.74 5.63
C CYS A 277 -0.54 10.11 5.56
N TYR A 278 -1.04 10.63 6.69
CA TYR A 278 -1.61 11.98 6.78
C TYR A 278 -2.75 12.20 5.76
N VAL A 279 -3.86 11.46 5.96
CA VAL A 279 -5.04 11.51 5.08
C VAL A 279 -6.17 12.23 5.82
N ASP A 280 -6.76 13.26 5.21
CA ASP A 280 -7.96 13.97 5.69
C ASP A 280 -9.04 13.91 4.61
N ILE A 281 -10.09 13.13 4.84
CA ILE A 281 -11.17 12.92 3.87
C ILE A 281 -12.50 13.08 4.58
N GLU A 282 -13.37 13.90 4.01
CA GLU A 282 -14.69 14.16 4.59
C GLU A 282 -15.83 14.22 3.56
N GLY A 283 -17.03 13.80 3.97
CA GLY A 283 -18.23 13.94 3.14
C GLY A 283 -18.34 12.94 1.98
N TYR A 284 -17.63 11.80 2.05
CA TYR A 284 -17.61 10.78 1.02
C TYR A 284 -18.44 9.55 1.40
N ASN A 285 -18.85 8.75 0.42
CA ASN A 285 -19.42 7.42 0.69
C ASN A 285 -18.42 6.55 1.44
N LYS A 286 -17.17 6.54 0.97
CA LYS A 286 -16.06 5.83 1.57
C LYS A 286 -14.87 6.76 1.69
N GLY A 287 -14.33 6.92 2.89
CA GLY A 287 -13.07 7.63 3.09
C GLY A 287 -11.93 6.88 2.41
N PHE A 288 -11.73 5.63 2.83
CA PHE A 288 -10.75 4.70 2.28
C PHE A 288 -11.40 3.35 1.98
N SER A 289 -11.11 2.79 0.81
CA SER A 289 -11.59 1.47 0.40
C SER A 289 -10.46 0.58 -0.07
N THR A 290 -10.41 -0.67 0.38
CA THR A 290 -9.65 -1.72 -0.33
C THR A 290 -10.51 -2.42 -1.38
N GLY A 291 -9.89 -3.19 -2.26
CA GLY A 291 -10.56 -3.96 -3.29
C GLY A 291 -9.64 -4.94 -4.00
N LEU A 292 -10.20 -5.90 -4.74
CA LEU A 292 -9.40 -6.70 -5.68
C LEU A 292 -8.98 -5.89 -6.92
N CYS A 293 -7.92 -6.37 -7.58
CA CYS A 293 -7.41 -5.88 -8.85
C CYS A 293 -8.50 -5.75 -9.92
N VAL A 294 -8.50 -4.68 -10.72
CA VAL A 294 -9.43 -4.56 -11.85
C VAL A 294 -8.91 -5.38 -13.03
N GLY A 295 -9.57 -6.49 -13.36
CA GLY A 295 -9.22 -7.28 -14.56
C GLY A 295 -8.01 -8.20 -14.39
N GLY A 296 -7.63 -8.51 -13.16
CA GLY A 296 -6.55 -9.44 -12.82
C GLY A 296 -6.70 -10.02 -11.41
N ASP A 297 -5.64 -10.66 -10.91
CA ASP A 297 -5.57 -11.21 -9.56
C ASP A 297 -4.76 -10.29 -8.64
N GLY A 298 -5.09 -10.32 -7.35
CA GLY A 298 -4.34 -9.66 -6.29
C GLY A 298 -5.19 -8.71 -5.44
N ALA A 299 -4.71 -8.52 -4.22
CA ALA A 299 -5.32 -7.71 -3.18
C ALA A 299 -4.26 -6.80 -2.55
N PRO A 300 -4.64 -5.70 -1.90
CA PRO A 300 -3.69 -4.78 -1.30
C PRO A 300 -3.04 -5.33 -0.04
N ASN A 301 -1.84 -4.85 0.22
CA ASN A 301 -1.24 -4.75 1.54
C ASN A 301 -0.58 -3.38 1.70
N GLY A 302 -0.13 -3.07 2.92
CA GLY A 302 0.65 -1.88 3.20
C GLY A 302 0.36 -1.33 4.59
N HIS A 303 1.01 -0.22 4.92
CA HIS A 303 0.75 0.47 6.18
C HIS A 303 0.14 1.86 5.96
N ASN A 304 -0.71 2.23 6.90
CA ASN A 304 -1.49 3.43 6.90
C ASN A 304 -1.31 4.14 8.25
N TYR A 305 -1.03 5.44 8.24
CA TYR A 305 -0.74 6.23 9.45
C TYR A 305 -1.43 7.59 9.43
N GLU A 306 -1.97 8.04 10.56
CA GLU A 306 -2.60 9.36 10.74
C GLU A 306 -3.73 9.64 9.73
N PHE A 307 -4.85 8.95 9.91
CA PHE A 307 -6.04 9.14 9.08
C PHE A 307 -7.08 9.95 9.83
N ASN A 308 -7.71 10.89 9.16
CA ASN A 308 -8.80 11.72 9.66
C ASN A 308 -9.98 11.58 8.69
N LEU A 309 -10.95 10.73 9.05
CA LEU A 309 -12.08 10.39 8.22
C LEU A 309 -13.36 10.88 8.88
N ARG A 310 -14.00 11.89 8.29
CA ARG A 310 -15.11 12.62 8.93
C ARG A 310 -16.37 12.63 8.08
N ASN A 311 -17.54 12.50 8.69
CA ASN A 311 -18.82 12.67 7.99
C ASN A 311 -18.93 11.81 6.71
N CYS A 312 -18.41 10.58 6.73
CA CYS A 312 -18.51 9.63 5.63
C CYS A 312 -19.65 8.63 5.90
N GLU A 313 -20.24 8.02 4.87
CA GLU A 313 -21.12 6.86 5.13
C GLU A 313 -20.30 5.74 5.78
N THR A 314 -19.12 5.44 5.24
CA THR A 314 -18.15 4.53 5.84
C THR A 314 -16.77 5.18 5.89
N GLY A 315 -16.13 5.18 7.05
CA GLY A 315 -14.75 5.61 7.19
C GLY A 315 -13.80 4.72 6.38
N ILE A 316 -13.60 3.48 6.86
CA ILE A 316 -12.72 2.48 6.23
C ILE A 316 -13.56 1.28 5.78
N TYR A 317 -13.51 0.98 4.50
CA TYR A 317 -14.21 -0.16 3.88
C TYR A 317 -13.19 -1.17 3.34
N VAL A 318 -13.15 -2.37 3.89
CA VAL A 318 -12.20 -3.42 3.53
C VAL A 318 -12.89 -4.52 2.73
N ASP A 319 -12.53 -4.61 1.45
CA ASP A 319 -13.00 -5.63 0.52
C ASP A 319 -11.82 -6.34 -0.16
N GLY A 320 -10.99 -6.96 0.69
CA GLY A 320 -9.84 -7.77 0.29
C GLY A 320 -8.52 -7.21 0.81
N THR A 321 -7.67 -8.12 1.26
CA THR A 321 -6.26 -7.88 1.62
C THR A 321 -5.43 -9.10 1.21
N SER A 322 -4.14 -8.89 0.94
CA SER A 322 -3.17 -9.97 0.75
C SER A 322 -2.83 -10.63 2.09
N SER A 323 -2.16 -11.80 2.05
CA SER A 323 -1.75 -12.54 3.26
C SER A 323 -0.78 -11.76 4.14
N ALA A 324 -0.08 -10.77 3.57
CA ALA A 324 0.81 -9.90 4.31
C ALA A 324 0.07 -9.05 5.36
N GLY A 325 -1.19 -8.67 5.10
CA GLY A 325 -1.98 -7.84 6.00
C GLY A 325 -2.06 -6.36 5.57
N ILE A 326 -2.88 -5.59 6.28
CA ILE A 326 -2.97 -4.14 6.14
C ILE A 326 -3.08 -3.49 7.51
N MET A 327 -2.21 -2.52 7.79
CA MET A 327 -2.11 -1.87 9.10
C MET A 327 -2.64 -0.43 9.05
N PHE A 328 -3.38 -0.02 10.07
CA PHE A 328 -3.82 1.35 10.33
C PHE A 328 -3.39 1.75 11.74
N THR A 329 -2.64 2.85 11.86
CA THR A 329 -2.19 3.37 13.14
C THR A 329 -2.57 4.84 13.25
N ARG A 330 -3.17 5.24 14.39
CA ARG A 330 -3.74 6.59 14.59
C ARG A 330 -4.74 6.99 13.51
N ALA A 331 -5.72 6.12 13.26
CA ALA A 331 -6.88 6.49 12.47
C ALA A 331 -7.95 7.09 13.39
N HIS A 332 -8.39 8.31 13.10
CA HIS A 332 -9.47 9.04 13.74
C HIS A 332 -10.67 9.03 12.80
N ILE A 333 -11.73 8.35 13.20
CA ILE A 333 -12.99 8.23 12.45
C ILE A 333 -14.09 8.90 13.27
N GLU A 334 -14.69 9.95 12.72
CA GLU A 334 -15.63 10.82 13.42
C GLU A 334 -16.89 11.06 12.59
N ASP A 335 -18.05 11.02 13.25
CA ASP A 335 -19.35 11.33 12.66
C ASP A 335 -19.68 10.57 11.36
N CYS A 336 -19.10 9.39 11.20
CA CYS A 336 -19.45 8.47 10.11
C CYS A 336 -20.69 7.64 10.48
N GLU A 337 -21.43 7.13 9.47
CA GLU A 337 -22.48 6.15 9.76
C GLU A 337 -21.85 4.83 10.26
N LYS A 338 -20.83 4.35 9.56
CA LYS A 338 -20.02 3.18 9.94
C LYS A 338 -18.54 3.56 10.03
N GLY A 339 -17.87 3.10 11.07
CA GLY A 339 -16.44 3.34 11.27
C GLY A 339 -15.60 2.50 10.32
N VAL A 340 -15.51 1.20 10.63
CA VAL A 340 -14.80 0.18 9.85
C VAL A 340 -15.75 -0.91 9.42
N VAL A 341 -15.72 -1.29 8.14
CA VAL A 341 -16.51 -2.41 7.59
C VAL A 341 -15.59 -3.38 6.86
N VAL A 342 -15.73 -4.68 7.12
CA VAL A 342 -14.99 -5.76 6.44
C VAL A 342 -15.99 -6.71 5.79
N THR A 343 -15.98 -6.82 4.45
CA THR A 343 -17.06 -7.48 3.68
C THR A 343 -16.66 -8.75 2.93
N SER A 344 -15.37 -9.03 2.77
CA SER A 344 -14.93 -10.22 2.03
C SER A 344 -13.89 -11.01 2.78
N ALA A 345 -13.70 -12.26 2.35
CA ALA A 345 -12.66 -13.15 2.83
C ALA A 345 -11.28 -12.62 2.42
N SER A 346 -10.77 -11.69 3.23
CA SER A 346 -9.39 -11.21 3.21
C SER A 346 -8.44 -12.35 3.55
N THR A 347 -7.30 -12.45 2.86
CA THR A 347 -6.32 -13.53 3.10
C THR A 347 -5.36 -13.22 4.25
N GLY A 348 -5.17 -11.94 4.58
CA GLY A 348 -4.41 -11.50 5.75
C GLY A 348 -5.25 -10.67 6.72
N PRO A 349 -4.68 -10.29 7.87
CA PRO A 349 -5.38 -9.50 8.87
C PRO A 349 -5.55 -8.03 8.49
N VAL A 350 -6.52 -7.38 9.13
CA VAL A 350 -6.73 -5.93 9.16
C VAL A 350 -6.39 -5.45 10.56
N GLN A 351 -5.34 -4.65 10.72
CA GLN A 351 -4.80 -4.25 12.02
C GLN A 351 -5.08 -2.76 12.31
N PHE A 352 -5.49 -2.46 13.55
CA PHE A 352 -5.71 -1.11 14.06
C PHE A 352 -4.94 -0.88 15.37
N TYR A 353 -4.06 0.13 15.42
CA TYR A 353 -3.30 0.49 16.61
C TYR A 353 -3.49 1.96 16.99
N GLY A 354 -3.93 2.25 18.22
CA GLY A 354 -4.03 3.65 18.66
C GLY A 354 -5.10 4.44 17.92
N CYS A 355 -6.13 3.76 17.40
CA CYS A 355 -7.18 4.38 16.58
C CYS A 355 -8.37 4.81 17.44
N GLU A 356 -9.04 5.87 17.02
CA GLU A 356 -10.24 6.41 17.65
C GLU A 356 -11.42 6.30 16.70
N ILE A 357 -12.51 5.67 17.15
CA ILE A 357 -13.65 5.36 16.28
C ILE A 357 -14.94 5.85 16.94
N SER A 358 -15.65 6.74 16.25
CA SER A 358 -16.98 7.22 16.60
C SER A 358 -17.89 7.10 15.37
N ALA A 359 -18.90 6.24 15.43
CA ALA A 359 -19.85 6.03 14.35
C ALA A 359 -21.29 5.97 14.86
N SER A 360 -22.27 6.37 14.03
CA SER A 360 -23.67 6.43 14.45
C SER A 360 -24.40 5.08 14.42
N ASP A 361 -23.99 4.12 13.57
CA ASP A 361 -24.53 2.75 13.49
C ASP A 361 -23.55 1.74 14.10
N ALA A 362 -22.43 1.47 13.43
CA ALA A 362 -21.45 0.48 13.86
C ALA A 362 -20.04 1.09 13.85
N ALA A 363 -19.33 1.00 14.98
CA ALA A 363 -17.92 1.40 15.04
C ALA A 363 -17.07 0.45 14.19
N VAL A 364 -17.33 -0.85 14.33
CA VAL A 364 -16.67 -1.90 13.56
C VAL A 364 -17.73 -2.93 13.16
N LEU A 365 -17.71 -3.38 11.91
CA LEU A 365 -18.57 -4.41 11.37
C LEU A 365 -17.76 -5.41 10.55
N LEU A 366 -17.60 -6.63 11.05
CA LEU A 366 -17.20 -7.78 10.24
C LEU A 366 -18.48 -8.46 9.76
N GLU A 367 -18.69 -8.55 8.45
CA GLU A 367 -19.91 -9.15 7.90
C GLU A 367 -19.99 -10.66 8.13
N GLN A 368 -21.21 -11.20 8.06
CA GLN A 368 -21.46 -12.62 8.25
C GLN A 368 -20.83 -13.45 7.12
N GLY A 369 -20.33 -14.64 7.45
CA GLY A 369 -19.81 -15.60 6.47
C GLY A 369 -18.41 -15.30 5.94
N ILE A 370 -17.73 -14.27 6.47
CA ILE A 370 -16.32 -13.99 6.15
C ILE A 370 -15.37 -14.76 7.10
N SER A 371 -14.12 -14.95 6.68
CA SER A 371 -13.06 -15.61 7.46
C SER A 371 -11.90 -14.67 7.83
N SER A 372 -12.09 -13.36 7.64
CA SER A 372 -11.05 -12.35 7.88
C SER A 372 -10.73 -12.20 9.36
N LYS A 373 -9.52 -11.72 9.63
CA LYS A 373 -9.08 -11.39 10.99
C LYS A 373 -9.02 -9.88 11.12
N LEU A 374 -9.72 -9.32 12.10
CA LEU A 374 -9.61 -7.92 12.47
C LEU A 374 -8.97 -7.82 13.85
N MET A 375 -7.90 -7.03 13.94
CA MET A 375 -7.08 -6.90 15.13
C MET A 375 -7.07 -5.45 15.59
N MET A 376 -7.32 -5.19 16.88
CA MET A 376 -7.31 -3.87 17.49
C MET A 376 -6.42 -3.87 18.72
N GLN A 377 -5.65 -2.81 18.91
CA GLN A 377 -4.83 -2.59 20.10
C GLN A 377 -4.77 -1.12 20.50
N GLN A 378 -4.86 -0.81 21.79
CA GLN A 378 -4.79 0.58 22.30
C GLN A 378 -5.72 1.55 21.58
N CYS A 379 -6.85 1.04 21.09
CA CYS A 379 -7.85 1.85 20.41
C CYS A 379 -8.83 2.44 21.42
N THR A 380 -9.62 3.41 20.97
CA THR A 380 -10.77 3.95 21.69
C THR A 380 -12.01 3.88 20.80
N VAL A 381 -13.07 3.23 21.28
CA VAL A 381 -14.38 3.19 20.65
C VAL A 381 -15.32 4.13 21.41
N ASN A 382 -15.61 5.29 20.81
CA ASN A 382 -16.41 6.35 21.42
C ASN A 382 -17.92 6.16 21.22
N LYS A 383 -18.32 5.69 20.03
CA LYS A 383 -19.74 5.51 19.66
C LYS A 383 -19.88 4.44 18.59
N GLY A 384 -21.02 3.75 18.60
CA GLY A 384 -21.33 2.64 17.68
C GLY A 384 -20.88 1.31 18.27
N GLU A 385 -21.63 0.24 18.00
CA GLU A 385 -21.32 -1.10 18.47
C GLU A 385 -20.16 -1.71 17.67
N VAL A 386 -19.35 -2.56 18.30
CA VAL A 386 -18.38 -3.43 17.62
C VAL A 386 -19.04 -4.78 17.32
N LYS A 387 -19.35 -5.02 16.05
CA LYS A 387 -20.09 -6.20 15.57
C LYS A 387 -19.16 -7.14 14.80
N GLY A 388 -18.77 -8.25 15.42
CA GLY A 388 -18.11 -9.36 14.72
C GLY A 388 -19.15 -10.40 14.30
N LEU A 389 -19.68 -10.34 13.07
CA LEU A 389 -20.68 -11.33 12.60
C LEU A 389 -20.06 -12.56 11.93
N GLY A 390 -18.82 -12.44 11.45
CA GLY A 390 -17.98 -13.52 10.95
C GLY A 390 -16.49 -13.28 11.25
N GLY A 391 -15.66 -14.32 11.08
CA GLY A 391 -14.20 -14.21 11.19
C GLY A 391 -13.67 -14.13 12.63
N ASP A 392 -12.44 -13.64 12.78
CA ASP A 392 -11.76 -13.49 14.06
C ASP A 392 -11.71 -12.01 14.47
N LEU A 393 -12.32 -11.68 15.62
CA LEU A 393 -12.24 -10.36 16.25
C LEU A 393 -11.25 -10.40 17.42
N ILE A 394 -10.08 -9.78 17.26
CA ILE A 394 -9.00 -9.79 18.26
C ILE A 394 -8.82 -8.36 18.77
N VAL A 395 -9.20 -8.09 20.01
CA VAL A 395 -9.19 -6.74 20.60
C VAL A 395 -8.46 -6.78 21.92
N SER A 396 -7.35 -6.06 21.99
CA SER A 396 -6.54 -5.96 23.20
C SER A 396 -6.36 -4.52 23.65
N ASP A 397 -6.22 -4.33 24.96
CA ASP A 397 -5.87 -3.06 25.59
C ASP A 397 -6.67 -1.88 25.01
N THR A 398 -7.97 -2.03 24.78
CA THR A 398 -8.84 -1.03 24.11
C THR A 398 -9.90 -0.46 25.05
N ASP A 399 -10.22 0.83 24.89
CA ASP A 399 -11.23 1.56 25.65
C ASP A 399 -12.58 1.58 24.93
N PHE A 400 -13.64 1.11 25.60
CA PHE A 400 -15.01 1.11 25.12
C PHE A 400 -15.85 2.15 25.88
N ASN A 401 -16.09 3.29 25.24
CA ASN A 401 -16.92 4.39 25.74
C ASN A 401 -18.34 4.38 25.16
N ASN A 402 -18.60 3.51 24.19
CA ASN A 402 -19.89 3.34 23.51
C ASN A 402 -21.01 2.80 24.41
N ASP A 403 -22.25 2.87 23.90
CA ASP A 403 -23.44 2.35 24.58
C ASP A 403 -23.48 0.82 24.59
N ALA A 404 -24.20 0.25 25.56
CA ALA A 404 -24.42 -1.18 25.65
C ALA A 404 -25.49 -1.66 24.64
N PRO A 405 -25.38 -2.86 24.06
CA PRO A 405 -24.19 -3.73 24.12
C PRO A 405 -22.99 -3.10 23.39
N GLN A 406 -21.80 -3.18 24.00
CA GLN A 406 -20.59 -2.56 23.41
C GLN A 406 -20.01 -3.44 22.29
N VAL A 407 -20.07 -4.76 22.48
CA VAL A 407 -19.52 -5.76 21.56
C VAL A 407 -20.54 -6.86 21.31
N TYR A 408 -20.77 -7.18 20.04
CA TYR A 408 -21.57 -8.32 19.59
C TYR A 408 -20.71 -9.30 18.82
N ILE A 409 -20.73 -10.56 19.23
CA ILE A 409 -20.03 -11.67 18.57
C ILE A 409 -21.11 -12.61 18.02
N GLY A 410 -21.23 -12.68 16.69
CA GLY A 410 -22.18 -13.53 16.00
C GLY A 410 -21.79 -15.01 16.01
N SER A 411 -22.74 -15.86 15.61
CA SER A 411 -22.56 -17.32 15.57
C SER A 411 -21.40 -17.79 14.69
N ASP A 412 -21.08 -17.01 13.66
CA ASP A 412 -20.10 -17.36 12.65
C ASP A 412 -18.75 -16.66 12.91
N ALA A 413 -18.64 -15.93 14.02
CA ALA A 413 -17.43 -15.24 14.46
C ALA A 413 -16.88 -15.88 15.73
N ARG A 414 -15.62 -15.59 16.04
CA ARG A 414 -15.03 -15.83 17.36
C ARG A 414 -14.18 -14.64 17.77
N ALA A 415 -13.87 -14.55 19.07
CA ALA A 415 -13.17 -13.39 19.60
C ALA A 415 -12.09 -13.70 20.61
N ILE A 416 -11.08 -12.84 20.64
CA ILE A 416 -10.16 -12.67 21.75
C ILE A 416 -10.35 -11.23 22.24
N LEU A 417 -10.81 -11.04 23.48
CA LEU A 417 -10.98 -9.75 24.13
C LEU A 417 -10.09 -9.74 25.39
N THR A 418 -8.97 -9.03 25.35
CA THR A 418 -7.96 -9.05 26.43
C THR A 418 -7.67 -7.65 26.99
N GLY A 419 -7.71 -7.46 28.31
CA GLY A 419 -7.29 -6.20 28.97
C GLY A 419 -8.13 -4.96 28.64
N ASN A 420 -9.25 -5.11 27.95
CA ASN A 420 -10.12 -4.02 27.54
C ASN A 420 -10.85 -3.36 28.73
N ARG A 421 -11.12 -2.05 28.61
CA ARG A 421 -11.76 -1.25 29.65
C ARG A 421 -13.07 -0.67 29.13
N PHE A 422 -14.04 -0.52 30.02
CA PHE A 422 -15.39 -0.08 29.66
C PHE A 422 -15.79 1.11 30.54
N ALA A 423 -16.19 2.23 29.93
CA ALA A 423 -16.67 3.40 30.67
C ALA A 423 -18.02 3.14 31.36
N LYS A 424 -18.78 2.17 30.84
CA LYS A 424 -20.02 1.66 31.42
C LYS A 424 -19.80 0.21 31.86
N LYS A 425 -20.80 -0.41 32.49
CA LYS A 425 -20.74 -1.85 32.76
C LYS A 425 -20.54 -2.59 31.43
N ALA A 426 -19.54 -3.48 31.37
CA ALA A 426 -19.28 -4.30 30.22
C ALA A 426 -20.51 -5.17 29.89
N ASP A 427 -20.98 -5.07 28.65
CA ASP A 427 -22.06 -5.87 28.08
C ASP A 427 -21.59 -6.40 26.72
N ILE A 428 -21.20 -7.68 26.72
CA ILE A 428 -20.69 -8.40 25.55
C ILE A 428 -21.70 -9.48 25.22
N ASN A 429 -22.36 -9.34 24.07
CA ASN A 429 -23.30 -10.34 23.59
C ASN A 429 -22.54 -11.38 22.75
N ASN A 430 -22.27 -12.54 23.33
CA ASN A 430 -21.55 -13.63 22.67
C ASN A 430 -22.52 -14.74 22.21
N GLN A 431 -22.78 -14.79 20.91
CA GLN A 431 -23.56 -15.84 20.22
C GLN A 431 -22.67 -16.83 19.46
N SER A 432 -21.34 -16.77 19.62
CA SER A 432 -20.38 -17.59 18.90
C SER A 432 -20.62 -19.09 19.12
N LEU A 433 -20.55 -19.87 18.04
CA LEU A 433 -20.48 -21.33 18.09
C LEU A 433 -19.06 -21.84 18.35
N PHE A 434 -18.08 -20.93 18.40
CA PHE A 434 -16.67 -21.22 18.52
C PHE A 434 -16.12 -20.78 19.87
N GLU A 435 -14.92 -21.25 20.16
CA GLU A 435 -14.17 -20.80 21.33
C GLU A 435 -13.84 -19.31 21.23
N CYS A 436 -14.23 -18.58 22.27
CA CYS A 436 -13.85 -17.19 22.48
C CYS A 436 -13.05 -17.08 23.78
N ARG A 437 -12.10 -16.14 23.81
CA ARG A 437 -11.32 -15.77 25.01
C ARG A 437 -11.74 -14.37 25.43
N ILE A 438 -12.37 -14.23 26.59
CA ILE A 438 -12.83 -12.95 27.11
C ILE A 438 -12.26 -12.78 28.51
N ASP A 439 -11.32 -11.86 28.65
CA ASP A 439 -10.59 -11.60 29.88
C ASP A 439 -10.21 -10.12 29.96
N HIS A 440 -10.79 -9.39 30.90
CA HIS A 440 -10.54 -7.95 31.06
C HIS A 440 -9.49 -7.65 32.12
N THR A 441 -8.70 -8.64 32.53
CA THR A 441 -7.53 -8.42 33.38
C THR A 441 -6.58 -7.46 32.65
N PRO A 442 -6.18 -6.33 33.27
CA PRO A 442 -5.31 -5.36 32.62
C PRO A 442 -4.00 -5.99 32.16
N VAL A 443 -3.58 -5.64 30.94
CA VAL A 443 -2.28 -6.05 30.40
C VAL A 443 -1.24 -4.96 30.66
N GLU A 444 -0.04 -5.35 31.08
CA GLU A 444 1.08 -4.43 31.23
C GLU A 444 1.83 -4.34 29.89
N MET A 445 1.76 -3.18 29.24
CA MET A 445 2.44 -2.95 27.97
C MET A 445 2.87 -1.50 27.80
N LYS A 446 3.91 -1.28 26.99
CA LYS A 446 4.37 0.06 26.62
C LYS A 446 3.30 0.74 25.75
N PRO A 447 2.90 2.00 26.03
CA PRO A 447 2.02 2.76 25.15
C PRO A 447 2.62 2.95 23.76
N LEU A 448 1.78 2.97 22.72
CA LEU A 448 2.16 3.43 21.38
C LEU A 448 2.85 4.81 21.51
N PRO A 449 4.11 4.95 21.06
CA PRO A 449 4.82 6.22 21.19
C PRO A 449 4.20 7.29 20.29
N GLU A 450 4.36 8.55 20.69
CA GLU A 450 4.17 9.68 19.79
C GLU A 450 5.21 9.63 18.68
N PHE A 451 4.79 9.95 17.44
CA PHE A 451 5.70 10.13 16.32
C PHE A 451 5.58 11.58 15.85
N PRO A 452 6.70 12.27 15.56
CA PRO A 452 6.63 13.66 15.12
C PRO A 452 5.93 13.77 13.77
N GLU A 453 5.09 14.80 13.63
CA GLU A 453 4.46 15.14 12.35
C GLU A 453 5.54 15.38 11.27
N MET A 454 5.46 14.65 10.17
CA MET A 454 6.50 14.65 9.12
C MET A 454 6.29 15.73 8.07
N LYS A 455 6.32 16.99 8.51
CA LYS A 455 6.41 18.14 7.60
C LYS A 455 7.76 18.15 6.89
N VAL A 456 7.73 18.36 5.57
CA VAL A 456 8.93 18.52 4.74
C VAL A 456 9.66 19.80 5.20
N PRO A 457 10.92 19.70 5.67
CA PRO A 457 11.73 20.86 5.99
C PRO A 457 12.03 21.72 4.76
N GLU A 458 12.14 23.03 4.96
CA GLU A 458 12.64 23.93 3.92
C GLU A 458 14.13 23.66 3.66
N THR A 459 14.49 23.36 2.41
CA THR A 459 15.89 23.13 2.00
C THR A 459 16.26 24.10 0.88
N LYS A 460 17.05 25.13 1.20
CA LYS A 460 17.43 26.19 0.25
C LYS A 460 18.89 26.60 0.47
N PRO A 461 19.58 27.10 -0.56
CA PRO A 461 20.87 27.76 -0.37
C PRO A 461 20.70 29.00 0.51
N LEU A 462 21.80 29.49 1.10
CA LEU A 462 21.79 30.72 1.91
C LEU A 462 21.42 31.97 1.09
N ARG A 463 21.63 31.91 -0.24
CA ARG A 463 21.33 32.99 -1.17
C ARG A 463 20.65 32.48 -2.42
N MET A 464 19.61 33.19 -2.86
CA MET A 464 18.85 32.89 -4.08
C MET A 464 19.57 33.39 -5.33
N ALA A 465 20.67 32.73 -5.69
CA ALA A 465 21.47 33.00 -6.88
C ALA A 465 21.72 31.71 -7.66
N LEU A 466 21.74 31.79 -8.99
CA LEU A 466 21.94 30.65 -9.88
C LEU A 466 23.31 30.73 -10.57
N TYR A 467 24.06 29.63 -10.52
CA TYR A 467 25.33 29.46 -11.21
C TYR A 467 25.26 28.24 -12.11
N ASN A 468 25.23 28.46 -13.41
CA ASN A 468 25.23 27.37 -14.36
C ASN A 468 26.66 26.89 -14.62
N VAL A 469 26.94 25.62 -14.40
CA VAL A 469 28.29 25.04 -14.58
C VAL A 469 28.85 25.20 -16.01
N LEU A 470 27.98 25.35 -17.01
CA LEU A 470 28.43 25.59 -18.40
C LEU A 470 29.19 26.92 -18.52
N ASP A 471 28.81 27.94 -17.74
CA ASP A 471 29.48 29.26 -17.73
C ASP A 471 30.89 29.19 -17.10
N PHE A 472 31.18 28.08 -16.40
CA PHE A 472 32.48 27.79 -15.77
C PHE A 472 33.30 26.78 -16.58
N GLY A 473 32.84 26.41 -17.78
CA GLY A 473 33.55 25.55 -18.72
C GLY A 473 33.24 24.06 -18.59
N ALA A 474 32.15 23.68 -17.91
CA ALA A 474 31.68 22.30 -17.94
C ALA A 474 31.09 21.96 -19.33
N GLU A 475 31.34 20.75 -19.81
CA GLU A 475 30.91 20.24 -21.10
C GLU A 475 30.29 18.84 -20.91
N PRO A 476 28.98 18.75 -20.61
CA PRO A 476 28.29 17.47 -20.57
C PRO A 476 28.08 16.92 -21.98
N PHE A 477 28.01 15.59 -22.09
CA PHE A 477 27.55 14.92 -23.30
C PHE A 477 26.13 14.35 -23.12
N VAL A 478 25.41 14.15 -24.22
CA VAL A 478 24.06 13.60 -24.23
C VAL A 478 23.99 12.48 -25.26
N VAL A 479 23.30 11.39 -24.91
CA VAL A 479 23.01 10.27 -25.80
C VAL A 479 21.54 10.35 -26.24
N PRO A 480 21.24 10.37 -27.55
CA PRO A 480 19.86 10.41 -28.04
C PRO A 480 19.05 9.15 -27.71
N PHE A 481 17.99 9.32 -26.89
CA PHE A 481 16.95 8.32 -26.68
C PHE A 481 15.78 8.60 -27.63
N THR A 482 15.56 7.71 -28.59
CA THR A 482 14.46 7.76 -29.57
C THR A 482 13.60 6.50 -29.45
N ALA A 483 12.41 6.50 -30.06
CA ALA A 483 11.52 5.33 -30.06
C ALA A 483 12.16 4.08 -30.70
N SER A 484 13.18 4.24 -31.55
CA SER A 484 13.93 3.13 -32.17
C SER A 484 15.22 2.75 -31.41
N SER A 485 15.54 3.43 -30.32
CA SER A 485 16.75 3.15 -29.54
C SER A 485 16.64 1.78 -28.86
N THR A 486 17.67 0.95 -28.99
CA THR A 486 17.79 -0.33 -28.28
C THR A 486 18.86 -0.23 -27.20
N SER A 487 18.75 -1.05 -26.15
CA SER A 487 19.74 -1.09 -25.05
C SER A 487 21.18 -1.18 -25.57
N MET A 488 21.42 -2.05 -26.56
CA MET A 488 22.74 -2.29 -27.12
C MET A 488 23.37 -1.03 -27.74
N TRP A 489 22.62 -0.29 -28.58
CA TRP A 489 23.15 0.92 -29.22
C TRP A 489 23.34 2.05 -28.22
N LEU A 490 22.40 2.23 -27.29
CA LEU A 490 22.53 3.21 -26.21
C LEU A 490 23.78 2.95 -25.37
N GLN A 491 24.05 1.70 -25.02
CA GLN A 491 25.27 1.35 -24.27
C GLN A 491 26.56 1.62 -25.06
N ILE A 492 26.56 1.43 -26.39
CA ILE A 492 27.70 1.75 -27.25
C ILE A 492 27.94 3.25 -27.28
N ASP A 493 26.88 4.04 -27.47
CA ASP A 493 26.97 5.50 -27.54
C ASP A 493 27.39 6.11 -26.20
N ILE A 494 26.87 5.57 -25.08
CA ILE A 494 27.31 5.99 -23.74
C ILE A 494 28.79 5.67 -23.53
N ARG A 495 29.26 4.46 -23.89
CA ARG A 495 30.70 4.10 -23.78
C ARG A 495 31.59 5.05 -24.57
N SER A 496 31.25 5.26 -25.85
CA SER A 496 31.97 6.18 -26.74
C SER A 496 31.98 7.60 -26.18
N GLY A 497 30.83 8.06 -25.67
CA GLY A 497 30.70 9.36 -25.01
C GLY A 497 31.62 9.50 -23.78
N LEU A 498 31.66 8.50 -22.90
CA LEU A 498 32.52 8.50 -21.71
C LEU A 498 34.02 8.49 -22.05
N GLU A 499 34.41 7.81 -23.11
CA GLU A 499 35.80 7.79 -23.60
C GLU A 499 36.24 9.18 -24.11
N MET A 500 35.34 9.88 -24.79
CA MET A 500 35.60 11.19 -25.39
C MET A 500 35.30 12.38 -24.46
N ALA A 501 34.58 12.17 -23.36
CA ALA A 501 34.10 13.23 -22.48
C ALA A 501 35.26 13.96 -21.78
N LYS A 502 35.08 15.29 -21.68
CA LYS A 502 35.95 16.17 -20.89
C LYS A 502 35.76 15.91 -19.39
N ASP A 503 36.83 16.03 -18.62
CA ASP A 503 36.73 16.09 -17.16
C ASP A 503 36.11 17.42 -16.71
N ASN A 504 35.01 17.34 -15.97
CA ASN A 504 34.23 18.48 -15.50
C ASN A 504 34.55 18.90 -14.06
N THR A 505 35.46 18.19 -13.37
CA THR A 505 35.75 18.40 -11.94
C THR A 505 36.08 19.87 -11.63
N GLU A 506 37.05 20.45 -12.35
CA GLU A 506 37.51 21.82 -12.10
C GLU A 506 36.41 22.86 -12.39
N ALA A 507 35.62 22.66 -13.45
CA ALA A 507 34.56 23.59 -13.82
C ALA A 507 33.43 23.60 -12.78
N ILE A 508 33.01 22.43 -12.30
CA ILE A 508 31.97 22.30 -11.28
C ILE A 508 32.47 22.90 -9.96
N GLN A 509 33.71 22.60 -9.54
CA GLN A 509 34.26 23.17 -8.31
C GLN A 509 34.40 24.69 -8.39
N LYS A 510 34.81 25.25 -9.53
CA LYS A 510 34.86 26.71 -9.73
C LYS A 510 33.48 27.37 -9.55
N ALA A 511 32.42 26.74 -10.02
CA ALA A 511 31.06 27.26 -9.83
C ALA A 511 30.65 27.21 -8.34
N LEU A 512 30.96 26.11 -7.65
CA LEU A 512 30.74 25.95 -6.20
C LEU A 512 31.50 26.99 -5.37
N ASP A 513 32.79 27.16 -5.65
CA ASP A 513 33.64 28.15 -4.97
C ASP A 513 33.16 29.57 -5.26
N LYS A 514 32.71 29.83 -6.49
CA LYS A 514 32.16 31.13 -6.87
C LYS A 514 30.88 31.44 -6.11
N ALA A 515 29.95 30.49 -6.03
CA ALA A 515 28.73 30.62 -5.23
C ALA A 515 29.05 30.91 -3.76
N ALA A 516 29.97 30.16 -3.17
CA ALA A 516 30.40 30.37 -1.79
C ALA A 516 31.02 31.75 -1.57
N SER A 517 31.90 32.20 -2.47
CA SER A 517 32.58 33.51 -2.38
C SER A 517 31.61 34.70 -2.42
N GLU A 518 30.41 34.50 -2.96
CA GLU A 518 29.35 35.52 -3.03
C GLU A 518 28.22 35.29 -2.01
N GLY A 519 28.43 34.43 -1.02
CA GLY A 519 27.51 34.21 0.11
C GLY A 519 26.47 33.11 -0.08
N GLY A 520 26.67 32.22 -1.05
CA GLY A 520 25.79 31.08 -1.32
C GLY A 520 25.12 31.14 -2.70
N GLY A 521 24.42 30.06 -3.04
CA GLY A 521 23.71 29.92 -4.32
C GLY A 521 23.42 28.48 -4.69
N ILE A 522 22.61 28.30 -5.72
CA ILE A 522 22.41 27.03 -6.43
C ILE A 522 23.43 26.96 -7.56
N VAL A 523 24.29 25.94 -7.51
CA VAL A 523 25.12 25.52 -8.64
C VAL A 523 24.36 24.47 -9.42
N TYR A 524 23.91 24.83 -10.61
CA TYR A 524 23.01 24.05 -11.43
C TYR A 524 23.73 23.32 -12.56
N LEU A 525 23.47 22.02 -12.66
CA LEU A 525 23.91 21.14 -13.73
C LEU A 525 22.73 20.87 -14.67
N PRO A 526 22.71 21.45 -15.88
CA PRO A 526 21.74 21.08 -16.91
C PRO A 526 21.79 19.58 -17.25
N GLY A 527 20.69 19.05 -17.79
CA GLY A 527 20.59 17.62 -18.13
C GLY A 527 21.68 17.14 -19.10
N GLY A 528 22.36 16.06 -18.73
CA GLY A 528 23.50 15.48 -19.43
C GLY A 528 24.39 14.64 -18.51
N ARG A 529 25.39 14.00 -19.11
CA ARG A 529 26.39 13.18 -18.42
C ARG A 529 27.70 13.95 -18.26
N TYR A 530 28.19 14.04 -17.03
CA TYR A 530 29.38 14.80 -16.65
C TYR A 530 30.44 13.84 -16.12
N LYS A 531 31.49 13.61 -16.90
CA LYS A 531 32.66 12.87 -16.44
C LYS A 531 33.42 13.68 -15.41
N VAL A 532 33.69 13.08 -14.25
CA VAL A 532 34.43 13.71 -13.14
C VAL A 532 35.52 12.76 -12.63
N LEU A 533 36.76 13.23 -12.71
CA LEU A 533 37.95 12.44 -12.33
C LEU A 533 38.45 12.74 -10.91
N GLY A 534 38.07 13.87 -10.32
CA GLY A 534 38.46 14.25 -8.95
C GLY A 534 37.27 14.41 -8.02
N ASN A 535 37.57 14.78 -6.78
CA ASN A 535 36.59 15.00 -5.70
C ASN A 535 36.01 16.42 -5.75
N LEU A 536 34.80 16.58 -5.21
CA LEU A 536 34.07 17.85 -5.11
C LEU A 536 33.74 18.17 -3.65
N THR A 537 33.72 19.45 -3.31
CA THR A 537 33.24 19.93 -2.01
C THR A 537 32.16 20.98 -2.23
N VAL A 538 30.96 20.74 -1.70
CA VAL A 538 29.88 21.73 -1.64
C VAL A 538 30.11 22.60 -0.40
N PRO A 539 30.40 23.91 -0.57
CA PRO A 539 30.67 24.80 0.56
C PRO A 539 29.39 25.13 1.35
N THR A 540 29.57 25.64 2.57
CA THR A 540 28.46 26.13 3.40
C THR A 540 27.61 27.16 2.66
N GLY A 541 26.28 27.02 2.76
CA GLY A 541 25.30 27.91 2.13
C GLY A 541 25.10 27.70 0.62
N VAL A 542 25.77 26.71 0.03
CA VAL A 542 25.68 26.36 -1.39
C VAL A 542 24.89 25.06 -1.57
N GLU A 543 24.13 24.99 -2.66
CA GLU A 543 23.46 23.76 -3.09
C GLU A 543 23.97 23.32 -4.47
N LEU A 544 24.28 22.04 -4.63
CA LEU A 544 24.57 21.42 -5.93
C LEU A 544 23.30 20.75 -6.48
N ARG A 545 22.80 21.21 -7.63
CA ARG A 545 21.48 20.79 -8.16
C ARG A 545 21.52 20.27 -9.59
N GLY A 546 20.76 19.21 -9.86
CA GLY A 546 20.55 18.66 -11.20
C GLY A 546 19.17 18.96 -11.81
N ALA A 547 18.92 18.44 -13.01
CA ALA A 547 17.72 18.72 -13.80
C ALA A 547 16.52 17.79 -13.52
N SER A 548 16.68 16.79 -12.65
CA SER A 548 15.62 15.84 -12.27
C SER A 548 15.32 15.93 -10.77
N ASP A 549 14.82 17.07 -10.32
CA ASP A 549 14.47 17.30 -8.92
C ASP A 549 13.07 16.75 -8.59
N PHE A 550 12.97 15.43 -8.54
CA PHE A 550 11.79 14.69 -8.11
C PHE A 550 12.21 13.28 -7.68
N ALA A 551 11.32 12.59 -6.97
CA ALA A 551 11.57 11.25 -6.47
C ALA A 551 11.74 10.25 -7.65
N THR A 552 12.96 9.75 -7.83
CA THR A 552 13.31 8.72 -8.82
C THR A 552 14.62 8.01 -8.46
N ILE A 553 14.77 6.77 -8.91
CA ILE A 553 16.08 6.10 -9.02
C ILE A 553 16.87 6.61 -10.26
N PRO A 554 18.19 6.35 -10.36
CA PRO A 554 18.95 6.58 -11.58
C PRO A 554 18.38 5.83 -12.79
N ARG A 555 17.90 6.54 -13.82
CA ARG A 555 17.32 5.96 -15.05
C ARG A 555 17.91 6.49 -16.37
N GLY A 556 19.11 7.05 -16.32
CA GLY A 556 19.81 7.52 -17.53
C GLY A 556 19.26 8.82 -18.14
N HIS A 557 18.42 9.56 -17.39
CA HIS A 557 17.89 10.88 -17.75
C HIS A 557 18.38 11.93 -16.74
N GLY A 558 18.14 13.22 -17.02
CA GLY A 558 18.52 14.31 -16.11
C GLY A 558 20.02 14.54 -16.04
N SER A 559 20.51 14.92 -14.86
CA SER A 559 21.92 15.26 -14.62
C SER A 559 22.65 14.13 -13.92
N ILE A 560 23.64 13.56 -14.60
CA ILE A 560 24.37 12.37 -14.15
C ILE A 560 25.85 12.73 -13.98
N LEU A 561 26.37 12.56 -12.78
CA LEU A 561 27.81 12.60 -12.49
C LEU A 561 28.40 11.20 -12.68
N GLU A 562 29.30 11.07 -13.64
CA GLU A 562 30.00 9.83 -14.00
C GLU A 562 31.35 9.82 -13.26
N VAL A 563 31.39 9.13 -12.12
CA VAL A 563 32.45 9.23 -11.10
C VAL A 563 33.57 8.23 -11.34
N TYR A 564 34.81 8.73 -11.37
CA TYR A 564 36.04 7.93 -11.47
C TYR A 564 36.98 8.10 -10.26
N ALA A 565 36.72 9.09 -9.39
CA ALA A 565 37.56 9.40 -8.24
C ALA A 565 37.58 8.25 -7.21
N GLY A 566 38.73 8.00 -6.57
CA GLY A 566 38.85 7.08 -5.45
C GLY A 566 38.91 5.58 -5.78
N ARG A 567 39.08 5.21 -7.06
CA ARG A 567 39.15 3.79 -7.47
C ARG A 567 40.25 3.02 -6.72
N GLY A 568 39.86 1.92 -6.08
CA GLY A 568 40.75 1.06 -5.30
C GLY A 568 41.14 1.63 -3.94
N GLN A 569 40.40 2.60 -3.41
CA GLN A 569 40.71 3.29 -2.15
C GLN A 569 39.52 3.26 -1.18
N ALA A 570 39.15 2.11 -0.59
CA ALA A 570 37.99 2.03 0.32
C ALA A 570 37.98 3.09 1.44
N GLN A 571 39.16 3.45 1.97
CA GLN A 571 39.35 4.43 3.04
C GLN A 571 39.87 5.79 2.53
N GLY A 572 39.74 6.04 1.22
CA GLY A 572 40.15 7.29 0.59
C GLY A 572 39.17 8.44 0.84
N GLU A 573 39.40 9.56 0.16
CA GLU A 573 38.54 10.73 0.24
C GLU A 573 37.20 10.51 -0.48
N ALA A 574 36.09 10.79 0.21
CA ALA A 574 34.75 10.70 -0.36
C ALA A 574 34.61 11.56 -1.64
N PHE A 575 33.87 11.08 -2.65
CA PHE A 575 33.74 11.80 -3.92
C PHE A 575 33.15 13.20 -3.72
N LEU A 576 32.00 13.31 -3.07
CA LEU A 576 31.32 14.57 -2.77
C LEU A 576 31.30 14.81 -1.26
N LYS A 577 31.87 15.93 -0.82
CA LYS A 577 31.79 16.37 0.59
C LYS A 577 30.80 17.50 0.75
N LEU A 578 29.91 17.38 1.73
CA LEU A 578 28.93 18.41 2.08
C LEU A 578 29.38 19.13 3.35
N SER A 579 29.71 20.42 3.23
CA SER A 579 29.99 21.27 4.39
C SER A 579 28.72 21.51 5.21
N ALA A 580 28.85 21.98 6.45
CA ALA A 580 27.67 22.34 7.25
C ALA A 580 26.76 23.33 6.50
N ALA A 581 25.44 23.18 6.63
CA ALA A 581 24.43 23.99 5.94
C ALA A 581 24.61 24.03 4.41
N SER A 582 24.98 22.91 3.79
CA SER A 582 25.05 22.73 2.34
C SER A 582 24.20 21.54 1.91
N GLY A 583 23.85 21.47 0.63
CA GLY A 583 23.03 20.37 0.16
C GLY A 583 23.24 19.96 -1.29
N VAL A 584 22.67 18.82 -1.61
CA VAL A 584 22.69 18.21 -2.95
C VAL A 584 21.28 17.76 -3.32
N ARG A 585 20.87 18.02 -4.57
CA ARG A 585 19.48 17.87 -4.99
C ARG A 585 19.32 17.44 -6.45
N GLY A 586 18.44 16.48 -6.73
CA GLY A 586 18.00 16.13 -8.09
C GLY A 586 19.10 15.62 -9.01
N LEU A 587 20.06 14.86 -8.46
CA LEU A 587 21.26 14.37 -9.14
C LEU A 587 21.37 12.86 -9.08
N SER A 588 21.89 12.26 -10.17
CA SER A 588 22.32 10.87 -10.19
C SER A 588 23.84 10.75 -10.21
N PHE A 589 24.37 9.77 -9.48
CA PHE A 589 25.78 9.43 -9.43
C PHE A 589 25.94 8.01 -9.97
N ASP A 590 26.79 7.83 -10.98
CA ASP A 590 27.16 6.52 -11.51
C ASP A 590 28.67 6.30 -11.41
N TYR A 591 29.09 5.04 -11.22
CA TYR A 591 30.49 4.64 -11.24
C TYR A 591 30.74 3.74 -12.46
N PRO A 592 31.16 4.30 -13.61
CA PRO A 592 31.23 3.55 -14.87
C PRO A 592 32.23 2.39 -14.85
N GLU A 593 33.26 2.47 -14.03
CA GLU A 593 34.31 1.45 -13.92
C GLU A 593 33.91 0.25 -13.06
N GLN A 594 32.76 0.30 -12.38
CA GLN A 594 32.16 -0.82 -11.66
C GLN A 594 31.36 -1.68 -12.63
N VAL A 595 32.06 -2.56 -13.35
CA VAL A 595 31.50 -3.42 -14.40
C VAL A 595 30.99 -4.75 -13.86
N SER A 596 29.81 -5.17 -14.31
CA SER A 596 29.15 -6.39 -13.82
C SER A 596 29.95 -7.67 -14.06
N SER A 597 30.81 -7.67 -15.08
CA SER A 597 31.66 -8.82 -15.41
C SER A 597 32.73 -9.12 -14.36
N ALA A 598 33.03 -8.16 -13.46
CA ALA A 598 33.94 -8.36 -12.34
C ALA A 598 33.26 -9.02 -11.12
N LEU A 599 31.93 -9.06 -11.08
CA LEU A 599 31.18 -9.61 -9.95
C LEU A 599 31.47 -11.11 -9.73
N PRO A 600 31.42 -11.59 -8.47
CA PRO A 600 31.02 -10.85 -7.26
C PRO A 600 32.11 -9.95 -6.67
N THR A 601 33.33 -9.93 -7.24
CA THR A 601 34.38 -9.02 -6.76
C THR A 601 34.05 -7.58 -7.13
N VAL A 602 33.82 -6.75 -6.11
CA VAL A 602 33.53 -5.33 -6.27
C VAL A 602 34.82 -4.51 -6.16
N THR A 603 35.01 -3.53 -7.04
CA THR A 603 36.13 -2.59 -6.88
C THR A 603 35.83 -1.64 -5.72
N GLU A 604 36.78 -1.50 -4.81
CA GLU A 604 36.65 -0.61 -3.65
C GLU A 604 36.63 0.87 -4.05
N TYR A 605 35.74 1.64 -3.42
CA TYR A 605 35.71 3.10 -3.49
C TYR A 605 35.42 3.69 -2.10
N PRO A 606 35.78 4.96 -1.84
CA PRO A 606 35.26 5.72 -0.71
C PRO A 606 33.73 5.83 -0.71
N TYR A 607 33.17 6.44 0.33
CA TYR A 607 31.79 6.91 0.31
C TYR A 607 31.56 7.89 -0.85
N CYS A 608 30.44 7.74 -1.55
CA CYS A 608 30.06 8.65 -2.62
C CYS A 608 29.81 10.06 -2.08
N ILE A 609 29.11 10.15 -0.95
CA ILE A 609 28.78 11.41 -0.27
C ILE A 609 29.19 11.32 1.19
N GLN A 610 29.85 12.35 1.71
CA GLN A 610 30.19 12.49 3.13
C GLN A 610 29.76 13.85 3.65
N ALA A 611 28.97 13.86 4.72
CA ALA A 611 28.66 15.09 5.45
C ALA A 611 29.78 15.45 6.42
N LEU A 612 30.09 16.74 6.51
CA LEU A 612 31.17 17.29 7.35
C LEU A 612 30.64 18.09 8.54
N GLY A 613 29.33 18.20 8.72
CA GLY A 613 28.74 18.99 9.81
C GLY A 613 27.21 19.01 9.79
N LYS A 614 26.65 19.89 10.63
CA LYS A 614 25.21 20.02 10.86
C LYS A 614 24.44 20.65 9.69
N ASP A 615 23.13 20.48 9.71
CA ASP A 615 22.15 21.12 8.82
C ASP A 615 22.41 20.80 7.32
N VAL A 616 23.01 19.64 7.03
CA VAL A 616 23.20 19.15 5.66
C VAL A 616 21.92 18.53 5.12
N TYR A 617 21.69 18.64 3.81
CA TYR A 617 20.55 17.97 3.18
C TYR A 617 20.89 17.24 1.87
N VAL A 618 20.24 16.09 1.67
CA VAL A 618 20.36 15.23 0.48
C VAL A 618 18.95 14.91 0.01
N VAL A 619 18.50 15.49 -1.11
CA VAL A 619 17.10 15.39 -1.56
C VAL A 619 17.01 14.92 -3.00
N ASN A 620 16.18 13.91 -3.30
CA ASN A 620 15.99 13.39 -4.67
C ASN A 620 17.34 13.00 -5.32
N VAL A 621 18.16 12.23 -4.60
CA VAL A 621 19.49 11.82 -5.05
C VAL A 621 19.51 10.34 -5.40
N GLY A 622 19.95 10.05 -6.61
CA GLY A 622 20.13 8.68 -7.09
C GLY A 622 21.59 8.24 -7.02
N LEU A 623 21.88 7.11 -6.38
CA LEU A 623 23.19 6.47 -6.38
C LEU A 623 23.14 5.19 -7.22
N ARG A 624 24.16 4.96 -8.04
CA ARG A 624 24.26 3.72 -8.82
C ARG A 624 25.70 3.24 -8.87
N ALA A 625 25.86 1.92 -8.73
CA ALA A 625 27.14 1.21 -8.78
C ALA A 625 28.20 1.70 -7.77
N ALA A 626 27.80 2.54 -6.81
CA ALA A 626 28.67 3.05 -5.77
C ALA A 626 29.05 1.91 -4.81
N TYR A 627 30.29 1.94 -4.31
CA TYR A 627 30.73 0.97 -3.30
C TYR A 627 30.07 1.28 -1.94
N ASN A 628 30.23 2.52 -1.46
CA ASN A 628 29.56 3.06 -0.28
C ASN A 628 28.76 4.32 -0.68
N GLY A 629 27.57 4.49 -0.12
CA GLY A 629 26.64 5.56 -0.47
C GLY A 629 26.88 6.86 0.31
N LEU A 630 26.24 6.98 1.48
CA LEU A 630 26.23 8.21 2.29
C LEU A 630 26.82 7.99 3.70
N ASP A 631 27.79 8.81 4.06
CA ASP A 631 28.42 8.88 5.38
C ASP A 631 27.87 10.06 6.21
N LEU A 632 27.16 9.71 7.29
CA LEU A 632 26.67 10.60 8.35
C LEU A 632 27.20 10.16 9.74
N PHE A 633 28.35 9.50 9.79
CA PHE A 633 28.89 8.93 11.03
C PHE A 633 30.33 9.33 11.32
N THR A 634 31.12 9.67 10.30
CA THR A 634 32.51 10.10 10.50
C THR A 634 32.59 11.44 11.23
N TYR A 635 31.67 12.35 10.91
CA TYR A 635 31.53 13.64 11.58
C TYR A 635 30.17 13.74 12.27
N LYS A 636 30.09 14.60 13.30
CA LYS A 636 28.82 14.93 13.94
C LYS A 636 27.98 15.80 13.01
N CYS A 637 26.82 15.27 12.60
CA CYS A 637 25.93 15.81 11.58
C CYS A 637 24.53 16.06 12.17
N ASP A 638 24.44 16.97 13.15
CA ASP A 638 23.15 17.33 13.76
C ASP A 638 22.15 17.85 12.72
N ASN A 639 20.88 17.53 12.91
CA ASN A 639 19.78 17.93 12.03
C ASN A 639 20.00 17.57 10.54
N HIS A 640 20.79 16.54 10.23
CA HIS A 640 20.90 16.09 8.84
C HIS A 640 19.51 15.70 8.31
N TYR A 641 19.24 16.03 7.05
CA TYR A 641 17.98 15.70 6.39
C TYR A 641 18.23 14.96 5.08
N VAL A 642 17.82 13.70 5.02
CA VAL A 642 17.89 12.86 3.82
C VAL A 642 16.47 12.54 3.39
N ASP A 643 16.11 12.89 2.17
CA ASP A 643 14.80 12.57 1.59
C ASP A 643 14.97 11.99 0.19
N TYR A 644 14.43 10.79 -0.01
CA TYR A 644 14.48 10.09 -1.30
C TYR A 644 15.91 9.86 -1.83
N LEU A 645 16.80 9.36 -0.95
CA LEU A 645 18.06 8.74 -1.38
C LEU A 645 17.74 7.35 -1.97
N ALA A 646 18.07 7.14 -3.24
CA ALA A 646 17.55 6.00 -3.99
C ALA A 646 18.60 5.34 -4.90
N GLY A 647 18.35 4.09 -5.30
CA GLY A 647 19.12 3.40 -6.34
C GLY A 647 19.83 2.13 -5.86
N HIS A 648 21.14 2.06 -6.06
CA HIS A 648 21.98 0.87 -5.82
C HIS A 648 23.38 1.22 -5.29
N VAL A 649 23.81 0.45 -4.29
CA VAL A 649 25.18 0.40 -3.75
C VAL A 649 25.59 -1.07 -3.54
N PHE A 650 26.89 -1.34 -3.39
CA PHE A 650 27.40 -2.69 -3.18
C PHE A 650 27.66 -3.06 -1.71
N MET A 651 27.99 -2.10 -0.84
CA MET A 651 28.41 -2.39 0.54
C MET A 651 27.57 -1.71 1.60
N ASN A 652 27.48 -0.37 1.61
CA ASN A 652 26.73 0.39 2.62
C ASN A 652 25.93 1.49 1.92
N ALA A 653 24.61 1.52 2.07
CA ALA A 653 23.81 2.59 1.44
C ALA A 653 23.88 3.87 2.26
N ILE A 654 23.65 3.76 3.57
CA ILE A 654 23.78 4.86 4.51
C ILE A 654 24.31 4.37 5.86
N ARG A 655 25.22 5.14 6.46
CA ARG A 655 25.64 4.94 7.84
C ARG A 655 25.47 6.23 8.65
N ILE A 656 24.78 6.12 9.77
CA ILE A 656 24.39 7.22 10.66
C ILE A 656 25.09 7.04 12.01
N GLY A 657 25.69 8.10 12.55
CA GLY A 657 26.37 8.03 13.85
C GLY A 657 27.09 9.33 14.22
N GLY A 658 28.31 9.21 14.76
CA GLY A 658 29.18 10.36 15.04
C GLY A 658 28.74 11.23 16.23
N GLY A 659 27.81 10.74 17.06
CA GLY A 659 27.19 11.51 18.14
C GLY A 659 26.19 12.56 17.63
N SER A 660 25.65 12.36 16.42
CA SER A 660 24.67 13.26 15.79
C SER A 660 23.32 13.22 16.51
N GLU A 661 22.61 14.34 16.50
CA GLU A 661 21.32 14.51 17.16
C GLU A 661 20.26 15.10 16.20
N GLY A 662 19.02 14.62 16.30
CA GLY A 662 17.86 15.20 15.62
C GLY A 662 17.84 14.99 14.10
N GLY A 663 18.60 14.02 13.61
CA GLY A 663 18.67 13.67 12.20
C GLY A 663 17.41 12.96 11.68
N ARG A 664 17.16 13.11 10.37
CA ARG A 664 16.04 12.49 9.67
C ARG A 664 16.52 11.82 8.39
N VAL A 665 16.13 10.56 8.22
CA VAL A 665 16.23 9.83 6.96
C VAL A 665 14.82 9.42 6.58
N CYS A 666 14.41 9.80 5.37
CA CYS A 666 13.05 9.70 4.91
C CYS A 666 13.01 9.15 3.48
N ASN A 667 12.00 8.33 3.21
CA ASN A 667 11.62 7.90 1.87
C ASN A 667 12.75 7.25 1.07
N MET A 668 13.72 6.59 1.70
CA MET A 668 14.75 5.85 0.96
C MET A 668 14.10 4.84 0.00
N GLN A 669 14.68 4.67 -1.19
CA GLN A 669 14.22 3.69 -2.18
C GLN A 669 15.42 3.00 -2.85
N PHE A 670 15.96 1.98 -2.19
CA PHE A 670 17.04 1.17 -2.76
C PHE A 670 16.53 -0.16 -3.30
N ASN A 671 17.00 -0.54 -4.48
CA ASN A 671 16.61 -1.81 -5.07
C ASN A 671 17.77 -2.38 -5.91
N THR A 672 18.19 -3.61 -5.59
CA THR A 672 19.27 -4.31 -6.31
C THR A 672 19.03 -4.37 -7.83
N ILE A 673 17.77 -4.38 -8.27
CA ILE A 673 17.38 -4.39 -9.68
C ILE A 673 17.95 -3.21 -10.48
N VAL A 674 18.19 -2.06 -9.85
CA VAL A 674 18.65 -0.84 -10.53
C VAL A 674 20.01 -1.03 -11.20
N TYR A 675 20.87 -1.86 -10.60
CA TYR A 675 22.13 -2.28 -11.22
C TYR A 675 21.99 -3.62 -11.93
N ALA A 676 21.34 -4.62 -11.32
CA ALA A 676 21.25 -5.97 -11.88
C ALA A 676 20.55 -6.00 -13.25
N CYS A 677 19.50 -5.18 -13.43
CA CYS A 677 18.77 -5.01 -14.69
C CYS A 677 19.11 -3.68 -15.39
N GLY A 678 20.22 -3.03 -15.03
CA GLY A 678 20.58 -1.70 -15.54
C GLY A 678 20.75 -1.61 -17.07
N GLU A 679 20.88 -2.74 -17.78
CA GLU A 679 20.89 -2.77 -19.24
C GLU A 679 19.56 -2.33 -19.87
N GLU A 680 18.45 -2.56 -19.16
CA GLU A 680 17.12 -2.29 -19.69
C GLU A 680 16.89 -0.80 -19.91
N THR A 681 16.15 -0.46 -20.96
CA THR A 681 15.84 0.93 -21.32
C THR A 681 15.03 1.67 -20.26
N LYS A 682 14.27 0.96 -19.41
CA LYS A 682 13.56 1.55 -18.27
C LYS A 682 14.50 1.94 -17.12
N PHE A 683 15.63 1.25 -16.97
CA PHE A 683 16.63 1.53 -15.94
C PHE A 683 17.78 2.40 -16.42
N GLY A 684 17.91 2.67 -17.72
CA GLY A 684 18.85 3.67 -18.26
C GLY A 684 19.90 3.14 -19.24
N SER A 685 19.87 1.84 -19.56
CA SER A 685 20.79 1.19 -20.49
C SER A 685 22.27 1.46 -20.19
N TRP A 686 22.66 1.18 -18.95
CA TRP A 686 24.00 1.42 -18.44
C TRP A 686 25.02 0.43 -19.01
N PRO A 687 26.16 0.87 -19.56
CA PRO A 687 27.13 -0.04 -20.18
C PRO A 687 27.87 -0.97 -19.22
N ASN A 688 27.90 -0.62 -17.93
CA ASN A 688 28.52 -1.38 -16.86
C ASN A 688 27.58 -2.42 -16.23
N SER A 689 26.35 -2.58 -16.75
CA SER A 689 25.43 -3.68 -16.43
C SER A 689 25.17 -4.56 -17.64
N ALA A 690 25.56 -5.83 -17.56
CA ALA A 690 25.23 -6.83 -18.56
C ALA A 690 24.16 -7.80 -18.05
N LYS A 691 23.17 -8.11 -18.89
CA LYS A 691 22.12 -9.10 -18.59
C LYS A 691 22.69 -10.47 -18.16
N ALA A 692 23.83 -10.86 -18.71
CA ALA A 692 24.49 -12.13 -18.40
C ALA A 692 25.05 -12.21 -16.97
N ASP A 693 25.18 -11.08 -16.28
CA ASP A 693 25.74 -11.00 -14.92
C ASP A 693 24.68 -10.62 -13.87
N GLN A 694 23.39 -10.58 -14.24
CA GLN A 694 22.29 -10.16 -13.35
C GLN A 694 22.29 -10.94 -12.02
N ASP A 695 22.39 -12.27 -12.10
CA ASP A 695 22.38 -13.14 -10.91
C ASP A 695 23.60 -12.89 -10.00
N LYS A 696 24.75 -12.49 -10.58
CA LYS A 696 25.96 -12.16 -9.79
C LYS A 696 25.78 -10.88 -8.97
N ALA A 697 25.00 -9.92 -9.47
CA ALA A 697 24.70 -8.69 -8.75
C ALA A 697 23.76 -8.95 -7.57
N TYR A 698 22.70 -9.74 -7.80
CA TYR A 698 21.83 -10.20 -6.72
C TYR A 698 22.61 -10.97 -5.66
N TRP A 699 23.46 -11.88 -6.12
CA TRP A 699 24.32 -12.66 -5.24
C TRP A 699 25.22 -11.76 -4.38
N GLN A 700 25.96 -10.83 -4.98
CA GLN A 700 26.86 -9.96 -4.22
C GLN A 700 26.11 -9.15 -3.15
N ASN A 701 25.00 -8.49 -3.52
CA ASN A 701 24.24 -7.68 -2.56
C ASN A 701 23.67 -8.55 -1.43
N GLN A 702 23.10 -9.71 -1.75
CA GLN A 702 22.57 -10.64 -0.73
C GLN A 702 23.63 -11.15 0.24
N THR A 703 24.91 -11.18 -0.15
CA THR A 703 26.00 -11.66 0.72
C THR A 703 26.72 -10.56 1.50
N GLU A 704 26.70 -9.31 1.03
CA GLU A 704 27.58 -8.25 1.57
C GLU A 704 26.89 -6.90 1.82
N LEU A 705 25.79 -6.58 1.16
CA LEU A 705 25.16 -5.26 1.23
C LEU A 705 24.43 -5.04 2.56
N ARG A 706 24.72 -3.91 3.20
CA ARG A 706 23.99 -3.33 4.33
C ARG A 706 23.28 -2.06 3.86
N PHE A 707 21.95 -1.99 3.98
CA PHE A 707 21.26 -0.76 3.58
C PHE A 707 21.44 0.34 4.61
N ILE A 708 21.00 0.11 5.86
CA ILE A 708 21.06 1.12 6.92
C ILE A 708 21.88 0.61 8.10
N THR A 709 22.92 1.35 8.47
CA THR A 709 23.64 1.13 9.73
C THR A 709 23.44 2.33 10.65
N VAL A 710 22.91 2.09 11.85
CA VAL A 710 22.66 3.13 12.86
C VAL A 710 23.56 2.88 14.07
N GLY A 711 24.47 3.82 14.31
CA GLY A 711 25.48 3.79 15.38
C GLY A 711 25.22 4.81 16.48
N ASP A 712 26.24 5.56 16.91
CA ASP A 712 26.08 6.57 17.99
C ASP A 712 25.32 7.82 17.51
N CYS A 713 24.01 7.88 17.75
CA CYS A 713 23.17 9.06 17.50
C CYS A 713 21.99 9.16 18.49
N ARG A 714 21.33 10.32 18.58
CA ARG A 714 20.16 10.55 19.45
C ARG A 714 19.01 11.19 18.68
N ASN A 715 17.79 10.82 19.04
CA ASN A 715 16.57 11.35 18.42
C ASN A 715 16.57 11.19 16.89
N GLN A 716 17.11 10.06 16.40
CA GLN A 716 17.11 9.75 14.98
C GLN A 716 15.69 9.35 14.53
N ILE A 717 15.24 9.92 13.42
CA ILE A 717 13.98 9.55 12.79
C ILE A 717 14.28 8.79 11.50
N LEU A 718 13.64 7.63 11.34
CA LEU A 718 13.54 6.87 10.09
C LEU A 718 12.08 6.86 9.66
N TYR A 719 11.78 7.22 8.41
CA TYR A 719 10.40 7.42 7.96
C TYR A 719 10.18 6.93 6.53
N ASN A 720 9.32 5.92 6.36
CA ASN A 720 8.93 5.38 5.05
C ASN A 720 10.14 4.95 4.19
N ASP A 721 11.18 4.42 4.85
CA ASP A 721 12.39 3.93 4.21
C ASP A 721 12.19 2.51 3.68
N PHE A 722 12.47 2.30 2.40
CA PHE A 722 12.35 1.01 1.72
C PHE A 722 13.68 0.57 1.09
N HIS A 723 13.98 -0.73 1.21
CA HIS A 723 15.09 -1.34 0.48
C HIS A 723 14.89 -2.82 0.16
N TYR A 724 15.40 -3.24 -1.01
CA TYR A 724 15.26 -4.61 -1.52
C TYR A 724 16.60 -5.30 -1.85
N GLY A 725 16.76 -6.53 -1.35
CA GLY A 725 17.71 -7.52 -1.87
C GLY A 725 19.14 -7.36 -1.36
N GLY A 726 19.33 -7.27 -0.04
CA GLY A 726 20.62 -7.12 0.63
C GLY A 726 20.91 -8.25 1.64
N PHE A 727 22.11 -8.22 2.24
CA PHE A 727 22.44 -9.15 3.33
C PHE A 727 21.76 -8.73 4.63
N GLU A 728 21.96 -7.47 5.01
CA GLU A 728 21.36 -6.86 6.19
C GLU A 728 20.53 -5.65 5.78
N GLY A 729 19.26 -5.64 6.19
CA GLY A 729 18.38 -4.51 5.91
C GLY A 729 18.73 -3.31 6.78
N ILE A 730 18.59 -3.47 8.09
CA ILE A 730 19.03 -2.48 9.08
C ILE A 730 19.82 -3.14 10.22
N VAL A 731 20.90 -2.46 10.64
CA VAL A 731 21.74 -2.86 11.76
C VAL A 731 21.86 -1.72 12.77
N PHE A 732 21.46 -1.99 14.01
CA PHE A 732 21.71 -1.12 15.17
C PHE A 732 22.95 -1.61 15.92
N GLN A 733 24.00 -0.79 15.93
CA GLN A 733 25.28 -1.13 16.54
C GLN A 733 25.76 -0.04 17.50
N ALA A 734 26.81 -0.35 18.26
CA ALA A 734 27.50 0.65 19.06
C ALA A 734 28.74 1.17 18.31
N ASP A 735 28.90 2.49 18.23
CA ASP A 735 30.16 3.12 17.85
C ASP A 735 30.90 3.55 19.12
N GLN A 736 32.10 2.99 19.34
CA GLN A 736 32.93 3.29 20.51
C GLN A 736 32.19 3.12 21.86
N GLY A 737 31.28 2.14 21.93
CA GLY A 737 30.51 1.82 23.15
C GLY A 737 29.24 2.67 23.36
N LYS A 738 28.89 3.54 22.42
CA LYS A 738 27.63 4.30 22.42
C LYS A 738 26.74 3.86 21.27
N ALA A 739 25.43 3.78 21.49
CA ALA A 739 24.46 3.28 20.52
C ALA A 739 23.36 4.31 20.24
N ALA A 740 22.45 3.98 19.33
CA ALA A 740 21.40 4.86 18.85
C ALA A 740 20.20 4.97 19.80
N SER A 741 19.55 6.13 19.82
CA SER A 741 18.15 6.28 20.22
C SER A 741 17.32 6.99 19.14
N GLY A 742 16.02 6.71 19.08
CA GLY A 742 15.15 7.29 18.07
C GLY A 742 13.83 6.57 17.88
N CYS A 743 13.25 6.73 16.70
CA CYS A 743 12.03 6.03 16.29
C CYS A 743 12.00 5.81 14.77
N SER A 744 11.32 4.75 14.35
CA SER A 744 11.01 4.46 12.96
C SER A 744 9.51 4.35 12.76
N LEU A 745 9.02 4.90 11.66
CA LEU A 745 7.67 4.67 11.16
C LEU A 745 7.76 4.18 9.71
N GLY A 746 7.12 3.05 9.42
CA GLY A 746 6.99 2.56 8.04
C GLY A 746 8.25 1.92 7.46
N LEU A 747 9.13 1.34 8.30
CA LEU A 747 10.31 0.65 7.78
C LEU A 747 9.91 -0.51 6.87
N GLY A 748 10.40 -0.48 5.63
CA GLY A 748 10.22 -1.54 4.66
C GLY A 748 11.52 -2.21 4.26
N ILE A 749 11.56 -3.53 4.48
CA ILE A 749 12.68 -4.37 4.10
C ILE A 749 12.13 -5.49 3.23
N ASP A 750 12.63 -5.59 2.01
CA ASP A 750 12.27 -6.67 1.10
C ASP A 750 13.49 -7.54 0.75
N GLY A 751 13.33 -8.86 0.76
CA GLY A 751 14.34 -9.80 0.29
C GLY A 751 15.70 -9.78 1.01
N SER A 752 15.78 -9.36 2.28
CA SER A 752 17.05 -9.38 3.02
C SER A 752 17.27 -10.69 3.79
N TRP A 753 18.50 -11.19 3.86
CA TRP A 753 18.78 -12.44 4.62
C TRP A 753 18.70 -12.23 6.14
N ASN A 754 19.18 -11.10 6.65
CA ASN A 754 19.05 -10.67 8.05
C ASN A 754 18.34 -9.32 8.06
N SER A 755 17.01 -9.31 8.14
CA SER A 755 16.28 -8.08 7.85
C SER A 755 16.51 -6.98 8.90
N VAL A 756 16.25 -7.25 10.18
CA VAL A 756 16.49 -6.28 11.27
C VAL A 756 17.42 -6.89 12.31
N VAL A 757 18.55 -6.23 12.57
CA VAL A 757 19.60 -6.70 13.49
C VAL A 757 19.85 -5.69 14.60
N TYR A 758 19.73 -6.13 15.85
CA TYR A 758 20.05 -5.36 17.05
C TYR A 758 21.29 -5.92 17.73
N GLU A 759 22.40 -5.19 17.65
CA GLU A 759 23.62 -5.47 18.41
C GLU A 759 23.69 -4.60 19.67
N ALA A 760 23.27 -3.33 19.57
CA ALA A 760 23.19 -2.40 20.69
C ALA A 760 22.14 -1.32 20.44
N LEU A 761 21.53 -0.83 21.52
CA LEU A 761 20.67 0.36 21.56
C LEU A 761 21.03 1.19 22.78
N ASP A 762 20.85 2.50 22.69
CA ASP A 762 20.88 3.37 23.86
C ASP A 762 19.71 3.02 24.81
N PRO A 763 19.85 3.21 26.14
CA PRO A 763 18.75 2.98 27.09
C PRO A 763 17.46 3.76 26.79
N ALA A 764 17.53 4.88 26.07
CA ALA A 764 16.34 5.59 25.60
C ALA A 764 15.52 4.79 24.56
N GLY A 765 16.11 3.77 23.94
CA GLY A 765 15.45 2.85 23.02
C GLY A 765 15.30 3.37 21.59
N PHE A 766 14.78 2.50 20.73
CA PHE A 766 14.46 2.80 19.34
C PHE A 766 13.14 2.12 18.97
N ASP A 767 12.04 2.86 19.01
CA ASP A 767 10.71 2.31 18.78
C ASP A 767 10.44 2.14 17.27
N MET A 768 9.82 1.00 16.90
CA MET A 768 9.51 0.67 15.51
C MET A 768 7.99 0.64 15.33
N ILE A 769 7.44 1.46 14.45
CA ILE A 769 5.99 1.59 14.21
C ILE A 769 5.69 1.18 12.76
N ASN A 770 4.69 0.33 12.56
CA ASN A 770 4.19 -0.09 11.24
C ASN A 770 5.29 -0.65 10.30
N SER A 771 6.14 -1.53 10.82
CA SER A 771 7.18 -2.16 9.99
C SER A 771 6.59 -3.26 9.12
N GLN A 772 7.02 -3.39 7.88
CA GLN A 772 6.76 -4.59 7.09
C GLN A 772 8.10 -5.15 6.62
N VAL A 773 8.28 -6.46 6.74
CA VAL A 773 9.61 -7.08 6.71
C VAL A 773 9.56 -8.43 5.98
N VAL A 774 10.40 -8.55 4.95
CA VAL A 774 10.52 -9.76 4.12
C VAL A 774 11.95 -10.24 4.14
N ALA A 775 12.09 -11.52 4.45
CA ALA A 775 13.31 -12.28 4.28
C ALA A 775 13.03 -13.47 3.36
N LEU A 776 13.93 -13.69 2.42
CA LEU A 776 13.82 -14.75 1.42
C LEU A 776 14.94 -15.77 1.63
N GLU A 777 14.60 -17.05 1.67
CA GLU A 777 15.57 -18.14 1.66
C GLU A 777 16.36 -18.16 0.36
N ASP A 778 17.65 -18.46 0.47
CA ASP A 778 18.54 -18.67 -0.65
C ASP A 778 18.18 -19.96 -1.40
N GLN A 779 17.90 -19.87 -2.70
CA GLN A 779 17.63 -21.03 -3.57
C GLN A 779 18.88 -21.91 -3.80
N SER A 780 20.08 -21.43 -3.44
CA SER A 780 21.36 -22.10 -3.64
C SER A 780 21.91 -22.84 -2.40
N ASN A 781 21.23 -22.79 -1.25
CA ASN A 781 21.64 -23.40 0.03
C ASN A 781 22.98 -22.88 0.63
N THR A 782 23.42 -21.67 0.31
CA THR A 782 24.73 -21.15 0.73
C THR A 782 24.66 -20.32 2.00
N TYR A 783 23.63 -19.49 2.17
CA TYR A 783 23.31 -18.88 3.47
C TYR A 783 21.98 -19.42 3.97
N THR A 784 22.07 -20.35 4.92
CA THR A 784 20.93 -21.13 5.35
C THR A 784 20.29 -20.59 6.63
N GLU A 785 20.58 -19.37 7.08
CA GLU A 785 20.14 -18.88 8.40
C GLU A 785 19.39 -17.53 8.29
N THR A 786 18.48 -17.45 7.31
CA THR A 786 17.68 -16.25 7.05
C THR A 786 16.64 -15.99 8.12
N ARG A 787 16.36 -14.71 8.42
CA ARG A 787 15.51 -14.29 9.54
C ARG A 787 14.96 -12.88 9.40
N PHE A 788 13.75 -12.67 9.95
CA PHE A 788 13.13 -11.35 9.99
C PHE A 788 13.77 -10.45 11.06
N LEU A 789 13.82 -10.93 12.31
CA LEU A 789 14.32 -10.14 13.43
C LEU A 789 15.45 -10.85 14.16
N THR A 790 16.43 -10.10 14.64
CA THR A 790 17.52 -10.67 15.46
C THR A 790 18.03 -9.73 16.54
N THR A 791 18.19 -10.25 17.75
CA THR A 791 19.07 -9.65 18.78
C THR A 791 20.32 -10.49 18.93
N ARG A 792 21.49 -9.85 18.92
CA ARG A 792 22.79 -10.54 19.06
C ARG A 792 23.18 -10.78 20.51
N ALA A 793 24.11 -11.70 20.74
CA ALA A 793 24.59 -12.08 22.06
C ALA A 793 25.08 -10.93 22.96
N GLY A 794 25.57 -9.83 22.38
CA GLY A 794 26.00 -8.63 23.12
C GLY A 794 24.87 -7.68 23.49
N PHE A 795 23.66 -7.89 22.94
CA PHE A 795 22.51 -7.03 23.18
C PHE A 795 21.96 -7.24 24.59
N SER A 796 21.70 -6.14 25.31
CA SER A 796 21.17 -6.16 26.68
C SER A 796 19.95 -5.26 26.88
N GLY A 797 19.50 -4.60 25.81
CA GLY A 797 18.36 -3.70 25.83
C GLY A 797 17.02 -4.39 25.62
N GLU A 798 16.02 -3.55 25.35
CA GLU A 798 14.66 -3.94 25.01
C GLU A 798 14.29 -3.37 23.64
N VAL A 799 13.72 -4.22 22.79
CA VAL A 799 13.15 -3.84 21.49
C VAL A 799 11.63 -3.93 21.59
N THR A 800 10.93 -2.93 21.06
CA THR A 800 9.46 -2.97 20.96
C THR A 800 9.02 -2.59 19.56
N LEU A 801 8.25 -3.48 18.93
CA LEU A 801 7.59 -3.23 17.64
C LEU A 801 6.12 -2.92 17.90
N PHE A 802 5.61 -1.90 17.24
CA PHE A 802 4.24 -1.43 17.32
C PHE A 802 3.54 -1.56 15.96
N GLY A 803 2.82 -2.67 15.74
CA GLY A 803 2.29 -2.99 14.42
C GLY A 803 3.41 -3.45 13.48
N ALA A 804 3.39 -4.72 13.07
CA ALA A 804 4.32 -5.19 12.06
C ALA A 804 3.85 -6.42 11.29
N ASP A 805 4.20 -6.48 10.01
CA ASP A 805 3.85 -7.58 9.10
C ASP A 805 5.10 -8.28 8.55
N PHE A 806 5.12 -9.61 8.64
CA PHE A 806 6.24 -10.46 8.26
C PHE A 806 5.80 -11.51 7.24
N TRP A 807 6.49 -11.57 6.09
CA TRP A 807 6.19 -12.55 5.04
C TRP A 807 7.44 -12.91 4.24
N GLY A 808 7.34 -13.87 3.31
CA GLY A 808 8.47 -14.37 2.53
C GLY A 808 8.80 -15.82 2.87
N SER A 809 10.07 -16.18 2.87
CA SER A 809 10.55 -17.56 3.06
C SER A 809 11.69 -17.66 4.07
N ALA A 810 11.78 -16.76 5.04
CA ALA A 810 12.78 -16.82 6.11
C ALA A 810 12.89 -18.23 6.71
N LYS A 811 14.10 -18.68 7.08
CA LYS A 811 14.24 -19.94 7.82
C LYS A 811 13.77 -19.81 9.26
N HIS A 812 14.08 -18.69 9.89
CA HIS A 812 13.66 -18.37 11.25
C HIS A 812 12.75 -17.15 11.26
N GLY A 813 11.66 -17.18 12.03
CA GLY A 813 10.86 -15.99 12.26
C GLY A 813 11.67 -14.93 12.99
N VAL A 814 12.05 -15.24 14.22
CA VAL A 814 12.83 -14.37 15.11
C VAL A 814 13.96 -15.15 15.78
N VAL A 815 15.12 -14.50 15.94
CA VAL A 815 16.28 -15.07 16.64
C VAL A 815 16.67 -14.18 17.82
N VAL A 816 16.58 -14.70 19.04
CA VAL A 816 16.83 -13.92 20.26
C VAL A 816 18.00 -14.53 21.02
N GLU A 817 19.21 -14.00 20.80
CA GLU A 817 20.42 -14.47 21.52
C GLU A 817 20.54 -13.86 22.92
N SER A 818 20.05 -12.64 23.13
CA SER A 818 20.08 -11.92 24.41
C SER A 818 19.09 -10.74 24.41
N GLY A 819 18.82 -10.16 25.57
CA GLY A 819 17.91 -9.01 25.75
C GLY A 819 16.43 -9.37 25.69
N LYS A 820 15.57 -8.36 25.54
CA LYS A 820 14.11 -8.53 25.50
C LYS A 820 13.54 -8.01 24.18
N MET A 821 12.62 -8.77 23.59
CA MET A 821 11.87 -8.39 22.39
C MET A 821 10.37 -8.42 22.68
N ASN A 822 9.67 -7.32 22.40
CA ASN A 822 8.21 -7.23 22.50
C ASN A 822 7.61 -7.00 21.11
N LEU A 823 6.72 -7.90 20.71
CA LEU A 823 6.02 -7.88 19.43
C LEU A 823 4.53 -7.68 19.71
N ASN A 824 4.03 -6.51 19.31
CA ASN A 824 2.69 -6.04 19.62
C ASN A 824 1.90 -5.78 18.33
N LEU A 825 0.71 -6.37 18.19
CA LEU A 825 -0.15 -6.25 17.01
C LEU A 825 0.55 -6.68 15.71
N VAL A 826 1.04 -7.92 15.67
CA VAL A 826 1.90 -8.42 14.56
C VAL A 826 1.26 -9.55 13.74
N ASN A 827 1.53 -9.55 12.44
CA ASN A 827 1.17 -10.64 11.54
C ASN A 827 2.42 -11.34 11.01
N PHE A 828 2.50 -12.65 11.21
CA PHE A 828 3.44 -13.52 10.52
C PHE A 828 2.65 -14.35 9.49
N SER A 829 2.66 -13.91 8.23
CA SER A 829 2.13 -14.69 7.10
C SER A 829 2.89 -16.02 6.95
N THR A 830 4.10 -16.12 7.50
CA THR A 830 4.81 -17.37 7.73
C THR A 830 5.61 -17.29 9.03
N SER A 831 5.66 -18.39 9.78
CA SER A 831 6.51 -18.58 10.95
C SER A 831 8.00 -18.63 10.66
N GLY A 832 8.36 -18.77 9.38
CA GLY A 832 9.67 -19.23 8.96
C GLY A 832 9.72 -20.75 8.74
N GLY A 833 10.75 -21.19 8.02
CA GLY A 833 10.89 -22.55 7.48
C GLY A 833 11.27 -23.63 8.49
N THR A 834 12.03 -23.31 9.53
CA THR A 834 12.58 -24.26 10.53
C THR A 834 12.11 -23.96 11.94
N SER A 835 12.09 -22.69 12.35
CA SER A 835 11.52 -22.32 13.64
C SER A 835 10.97 -20.90 13.66
N PHE A 836 9.97 -20.68 14.50
CA PHE A 836 9.42 -19.35 14.71
C PHE A 836 10.29 -18.56 15.70
N MET A 837 10.29 -18.94 16.98
CA MET A 837 11.10 -18.30 18.01
C MET A 837 12.36 -19.11 18.28
N ASN A 838 13.48 -18.70 17.68
CA ASN A 838 14.77 -19.34 17.88
C ASN A 838 15.55 -18.70 19.03
N PHE A 839 15.93 -19.50 20.01
CA PHE A 839 16.82 -19.11 21.10
C PHE A 839 18.12 -19.91 21.05
N PRO A 840 19.22 -19.31 20.56
CA PRO A 840 20.54 -19.96 20.62
C PRO A 840 21.14 -19.99 22.04
N LYS A 841 20.59 -19.19 22.97
CA LYS A 841 21.07 -19.00 24.35
C LYS A 841 19.89 -18.76 25.31
N THR A 842 20.13 -18.94 26.61
CA THR A 842 19.13 -18.73 27.68
C THR A 842 18.98 -17.29 28.17
N THR A 843 19.72 -16.35 27.57
CA THR A 843 19.82 -14.94 28.00
C THR A 843 18.79 -14.01 27.38
N GLY A 844 18.06 -14.47 26.36
CA GLY A 844 17.04 -13.69 25.66
C GLY A 844 15.63 -13.98 26.14
N THR A 845 14.69 -13.06 25.94
CA THR A 845 13.25 -13.29 26.17
C THR A 845 12.41 -12.64 25.08
N ILE A 846 11.22 -13.19 24.83
CA ILE A 846 10.26 -12.62 23.90
C ILE A 846 8.85 -12.55 24.52
N VAL A 847 8.17 -11.44 24.24
CA VAL A 847 6.73 -11.27 24.47
C VAL A 847 6.07 -11.12 23.11
N LEU A 848 5.17 -12.05 22.79
CA LEU A 848 4.29 -11.98 21.63
C LEU A 848 2.87 -11.70 22.13
N HIS A 849 2.32 -10.56 21.73
CA HIS A 849 1.00 -10.11 22.16
C HIS A 849 0.17 -9.65 20.97
N ASN A 850 -1.08 -10.11 20.91
CA ASN A 850 -2.05 -9.75 19.87
C ASN A 850 -1.48 -10.03 18.47
N ALA A 851 -1.32 -11.31 18.14
CA ALA A 851 -0.62 -11.73 16.94
C ALA A 851 -1.41 -12.75 16.12
N VAL A 852 -1.11 -12.81 14.82
CA VAL A 852 -1.48 -13.92 13.93
C VAL A 852 -0.20 -14.56 13.44
N VAL A 853 -0.05 -15.87 13.66
CA VAL A 853 1.16 -16.59 13.22
C VAL A 853 0.76 -17.84 12.45
N ASN A 854 1.00 -17.82 11.14
CA ASN A 854 0.78 -18.96 10.26
C ASN A 854 2.00 -19.90 10.31
N MET A 855 1.85 -21.01 11.01
CA MET A 855 2.90 -22.00 11.18
C MET A 855 3.11 -22.83 9.90
N LYS A 856 4.37 -23.08 9.56
CA LYS A 856 4.73 -24.11 8.58
C LYS A 856 4.72 -25.48 9.27
N ASP A 857 4.18 -26.51 8.60
CA ASP A 857 3.88 -27.83 9.18
C ASP A 857 5.03 -28.49 9.98
N GLU A 858 6.29 -28.29 9.56
CA GLU A 858 7.48 -28.89 10.19
C GLU A 858 8.29 -27.90 11.06
N ALA A 859 7.85 -26.64 11.17
CA ALA A 859 8.59 -25.63 11.91
C ALA A 859 8.35 -25.77 13.43
N ALA A 860 9.41 -25.67 14.21
CA ALA A 860 9.31 -25.59 15.66
C ALA A 860 8.78 -24.21 16.08
N PHE A 861 7.74 -24.15 16.92
CA PHE A 861 7.23 -22.88 17.42
C PHE A 861 8.26 -22.14 18.27
N ILE A 862 8.94 -22.84 19.18
CA ILE A 862 10.05 -22.34 19.98
C ILE A 862 11.17 -23.39 19.98
N SER A 863 12.44 -22.96 20.02
CA SER A 863 13.59 -23.87 20.21
C SER A 863 13.39 -24.77 21.44
N GLU A 864 13.61 -26.08 21.30
CA GLU A 864 13.46 -27.05 22.38
C GLU A 864 14.36 -26.71 23.58
N GLY A 865 13.80 -26.75 24.79
CA GLY A 865 14.51 -26.44 26.04
C GLY A 865 14.54 -24.95 26.40
N HIS A 866 14.01 -24.09 25.54
CA HIS A 866 13.98 -22.64 25.69
C HIS A 866 12.56 -22.06 25.82
N GLU A 867 11.54 -22.91 25.97
CA GLU A 867 10.12 -22.51 25.96
C GLU A 867 9.78 -21.49 27.08
N LYS A 868 10.47 -21.56 28.22
CA LYS A 868 10.31 -20.61 29.34
C LYS A 868 10.84 -19.20 29.07
N GLN A 869 11.47 -18.95 27.91
CA GLN A 869 11.88 -17.61 27.49
C GLN A 869 10.78 -16.85 26.74
N ALA A 870 9.66 -17.49 26.44
CA ALA A 870 8.55 -16.91 25.68
C ALA A 870 7.30 -16.69 26.54
N SER A 871 6.66 -15.54 26.31
CA SER A 871 5.29 -15.24 26.76
C SER A 871 4.43 -14.96 25.54
N VAL A 872 3.35 -15.72 25.37
CA VAL A 872 2.45 -15.65 24.20
C VAL A 872 1.04 -15.41 24.67
N THR A 873 0.46 -14.29 24.24
CA THR A 873 -0.87 -13.85 24.66
C THR A 873 -1.68 -13.30 23.51
N SER A 874 -3.00 -13.49 23.56
CA SER A 874 -3.95 -12.94 22.59
C SER A 874 -3.60 -13.29 21.12
N THR A 875 -3.05 -14.47 20.88
CA THR A 875 -2.50 -14.88 19.59
C THR A 875 -3.36 -15.96 18.92
N VAL A 876 -3.55 -15.83 17.61
CA VAL A 876 -4.14 -16.88 16.77
C VAL A 876 -3.02 -17.64 16.05
N THR A 877 -2.76 -18.88 16.48
CA THR A 877 -1.70 -19.73 15.94
C THR A 877 -1.87 -21.20 16.35
N ASP A 878 -1.27 -22.13 15.60
CA ASP A 878 -1.32 -23.57 15.91
C ASP A 878 -0.03 -24.02 16.60
N VAL A 879 -0.14 -24.57 17.82
CA VAL A 879 1.00 -25.08 18.60
C VAL A 879 0.64 -26.41 19.26
N ALA A 880 1.58 -27.35 19.31
CA ALA A 880 1.39 -28.62 19.97
C ALA A 880 1.20 -28.46 21.49
N ALA A 881 0.25 -29.19 22.08
CA ALA A 881 -0.07 -29.10 23.52
C ALA A 881 1.16 -29.30 24.44
N GLY A 882 2.02 -30.28 24.12
CA GLY A 882 3.24 -30.52 24.90
C GLY A 882 4.29 -29.41 24.83
N THR A 883 4.21 -28.52 23.84
CA THR A 883 5.01 -27.29 23.78
C THR A 883 4.35 -26.20 24.61
N ILE A 884 3.03 -26.03 24.52
CA ILE A 884 2.25 -25.05 25.29
C ILE A 884 2.52 -25.17 26.79
N ASP A 885 2.51 -26.40 27.35
CA ASP A 885 2.74 -26.66 28.78
C ASP A 885 4.12 -26.18 29.29
N LYS A 886 5.08 -26.01 28.37
CA LYS A 886 6.45 -25.60 28.69
C LYS A 886 6.66 -24.09 28.55
N ILE A 887 5.78 -23.37 27.86
CA ILE A 887 5.89 -21.91 27.66
C ILE A 887 5.75 -21.21 29.03
N ALA A 888 6.39 -20.05 29.22
CA ALA A 888 6.29 -19.33 30.50
C ALA A 888 4.88 -18.78 30.74
N VAL A 889 4.31 -18.14 29.71
CA VAL A 889 2.94 -17.61 29.71
C VAL A 889 2.27 -18.00 28.39
N TRP A 890 1.11 -18.65 28.49
CA TRP A 890 0.24 -18.97 27.35
C TRP A 890 -1.20 -18.65 27.74
N GLU A 891 -1.66 -17.45 27.39
CA GLU A 891 -2.97 -16.95 27.84
C GLU A 891 -3.77 -16.36 26.69
N ASN A 892 -5.09 -16.58 26.70
CA ASN A 892 -6.03 -15.98 25.75
C ASN A 892 -5.69 -16.24 24.26
N ASN A 893 -5.10 -17.38 23.93
CA ASN A 893 -4.76 -17.78 22.56
C ASN A 893 -5.85 -18.66 21.93
N LEU A 894 -5.91 -18.68 20.59
CA LEU A 894 -6.78 -19.55 19.78
C LEU A 894 -5.98 -20.23 18.67
N THR A 895 -6.45 -21.39 18.21
CA THR A 895 -5.89 -22.08 17.03
C THR A 895 -6.30 -21.39 15.72
N ILE A 896 -5.56 -21.60 14.63
CA ILE A 896 -5.94 -21.08 13.30
C ILE A 896 -7.25 -21.71 12.86
N ALA A 897 -7.37 -23.03 13.02
CA ALA A 897 -8.64 -23.73 12.85
C ALA A 897 -9.61 -23.38 13.99
N PRO A 898 -10.84 -22.93 13.70
CA PRO A 898 -11.85 -22.72 14.72
C PRO A 898 -12.19 -24.00 15.48
N VAL A 899 -12.29 -23.90 16.81
CA VAL A 899 -12.72 -24.99 17.69
C VAL A 899 -14.13 -24.69 18.17
N PHE A 900 -15.04 -25.66 18.07
CA PHE A 900 -16.41 -25.51 18.55
C PHE A 900 -16.50 -25.52 20.06
N THR A 901 -17.36 -24.67 20.61
CA THR A 901 -17.79 -24.77 22.01
C THR A 901 -19.01 -25.66 22.10
N THR A 902 -19.09 -26.48 23.14
CA THR A 902 -20.31 -27.19 23.48
C THR A 902 -21.37 -26.17 23.90
N THR A 903 -22.35 -25.92 23.03
CA THR A 903 -23.45 -24.99 23.23
C THR A 903 -24.78 -25.72 23.10
N ASP A 904 -25.83 -25.22 23.77
CA ASP A 904 -27.21 -25.73 23.58
C ASP A 904 -27.76 -25.44 22.17
N ALA A 905 -27.06 -24.59 21.39
CA ALA A 905 -27.41 -24.26 20.01
C ALA A 905 -27.09 -25.40 19.03
N LEU A 906 -26.10 -26.25 19.32
CA LEU A 906 -25.74 -27.39 18.48
C LEU A 906 -26.75 -28.54 18.67
N LEU A 907 -27.28 -29.06 17.56
CA LEU A 907 -28.21 -30.18 17.58
C LEU A 907 -27.50 -31.49 17.94
N ASN A 908 -28.16 -32.31 18.76
CA ASN A 908 -27.63 -33.62 19.16
C ASN A 908 -27.60 -34.61 17.99
N ARG A 909 -26.43 -35.16 17.71
CA ARG A 909 -26.14 -36.03 16.56
C ARG A 909 -26.29 -37.53 16.83
N LEU A 910 -26.52 -37.96 18.07
CA LEU A 910 -26.52 -39.38 18.48
C LEU A 910 -27.51 -40.26 17.69
N LYS A 911 -28.57 -39.68 17.13
CA LYS A 911 -29.60 -40.40 16.35
C LYS A 911 -29.48 -40.18 14.85
N TRP A 912 -28.51 -39.39 14.40
CA TRP A 912 -28.38 -39.03 13.00
C TRP A 912 -27.93 -40.23 12.16
N LYS A 913 -28.43 -40.28 10.93
CA LYS A 913 -27.96 -41.20 9.91
C LYS A 913 -27.50 -40.39 8.72
N ILE A 914 -26.27 -40.62 8.29
CA ILE A 914 -25.69 -39.93 7.14
C ILE A 914 -25.46 -40.93 6.00
N THR A 915 -25.76 -40.49 4.78
CA THR A 915 -25.45 -41.21 3.53
C THR A 915 -24.82 -40.24 2.52
N ALA A 916 -24.10 -40.80 1.55
CA ALA A 916 -23.39 -40.04 0.54
C ALA A 916 -23.49 -40.69 -0.84
N SER A 917 -23.37 -39.88 -1.90
CA SER A 917 -23.36 -40.35 -3.29
C SER A 917 -22.14 -41.21 -3.64
N THR A 918 -21.02 -40.96 -2.97
CA THR A 918 -19.72 -41.62 -3.17
C THR A 918 -19.12 -41.96 -1.81
N ASN A 919 -18.28 -43.00 -1.77
CA ASN A 919 -17.63 -43.48 -0.54
C ASN A 919 -18.59 -43.64 0.67
N ASN A 920 -19.83 -44.08 0.41
CA ASN A 920 -20.90 -44.09 1.41
C ASN A 920 -20.57 -44.94 2.65
N SER A 921 -19.71 -45.94 2.52
CA SER A 921 -19.22 -46.74 3.66
C SER A 921 -18.48 -45.92 4.71
N ASN A 922 -17.86 -44.79 4.32
CA ASN A 922 -17.19 -43.86 5.22
C ASN A 922 -18.09 -42.68 5.65
N ALA A 923 -19.34 -42.59 5.20
CA ALA A 923 -20.19 -41.43 5.50
C ALA A 923 -20.34 -41.19 7.01
N GLY A 924 -20.42 -42.25 7.81
CA GLY A 924 -20.53 -42.16 9.27
C GLY A 924 -19.38 -41.44 9.96
N LYS A 925 -18.20 -41.41 9.34
CA LYS A 925 -17.00 -40.70 9.84
C LYS A 925 -17.09 -39.18 9.76
N ALA A 926 -18.17 -38.64 9.19
CA ALA A 926 -18.43 -37.21 9.22
C ALA A 926 -19.31 -36.82 10.42
N ILE A 927 -19.76 -37.78 11.24
CA ILE A 927 -20.62 -37.51 12.40
C ILE A 927 -20.25 -38.35 13.63
N ASP A 928 -19.01 -38.86 13.71
CA ASP A 928 -18.58 -39.80 14.77
C ASP A 928 -17.85 -39.14 15.96
N ASP A 929 -17.71 -37.81 15.95
CA ASP A 929 -17.08 -37.03 17.03
C ASP A 929 -15.58 -37.33 17.16
N ASP A 930 -14.96 -37.77 16.06
CA ASP A 930 -13.53 -38.02 15.92
C ASP A 930 -12.97 -37.25 14.72
N ALA A 931 -12.52 -36.02 14.98
CA ALA A 931 -11.91 -35.13 13.99
C ALA A 931 -10.60 -35.68 13.36
N SER A 932 -10.10 -36.85 13.77
CA SER A 932 -9.01 -37.55 13.09
C SER A 932 -9.48 -38.44 11.92
N THR A 933 -10.79 -38.69 11.85
CA THR A 933 -11.43 -39.44 10.76
C THR A 933 -12.28 -38.50 9.89
N ARG A 934 -12.61 -38.96 8.68
CA ARG A 934 -13.39 -38.18 7.72
C ARG A 934 -14.17 -39.05 6.75
N TRP A 935 -15.26 -38.50 6.23
CA TRP A 935 -15.77 -38.88 4.91
C TRP A 935 -15.05 -38.09 3.82
N ASP A 936 -14.81 -38.70 2.66
CA ASP A 936 -14.34 -37.99 1.46
C ASP A 936 -14.86 -38.63 0.17
N THR A 937 -14.80 -37.88 -0.93
CA THR A 937 -15.29 -38.33 -2.24
C THR A 937 -14.47 -39.47 -2.86
N SER A 938 -13.29 -39.80 -2.33
CA SER A 938 -12.30 -40.75 -2.88
C SER A 938 -11.81 -40.46 -4.32
N ALA A 939 -12.23 -39.34 -4.89
CA ALA A 939 -11.89 -38.85 -6.22
C ALA A 939 -12.00 -37.31 -6.25
N SER A 940 -11.43 -36.69 -7.28
CA SER A 940 -11.58 -35.25 -7.53
C SER A 940 -13.05 -34.81 -7.48
N GLN A 941 -13.30 -33.61 -6.97
CA GLN A 941 -14.66 -33.11 -6.84
C GLN A 941 -15.35 -32.95 -8.20
N GLN A 942 -16.59 -33.43 -8.31
CA GLN A 942 -17.43 -33.28 -9.49
C GLN A 942 -18.85 -32.91 -9.11
N ALA A 943 -19.41 -31.96 -9.87
CA ALA A 943 -20.79 -31.49 -9.70
C ALA A 943 -21.77 -32.66 -9.65
N GLY A 944 -22.63 -32.66 -8.63
CA GLY A 944 -23.63 -33.69 -8.36
C GLY A 944 -23.27 -34.66 -7.23
N GLN A 945 -22.04 -34.64 -6.71
CA GLN A 945 -21.70 -35.35 -5.47
C GLN A 945 -22.53 -34.79 -4.29
N TRP A 946 -22.98 -35.63 -3.36
CA TRP A 946 -23.83 -35.19 -2.25
C TRP A 946 -23.62 -35.97 -0.95
N VAL A 947 -23.92 -35.32 0.18
CA VAL A 947 -24.15 -35.94 1.50
C VAL A 947 -25.55 -35.60 2.00
N MET A 948 -26.21 -36.54 2.66
CA MET A 948 -27.56 -36.38 3.20
C MET A 948 -27.60 -36.88 4.64
N VAL A 949 -28.22 -36.09 5.52
CA VAL A 949 -28.39 -36.42 6.93
C VAL A 949 -29.87 -36.53 7.25
N ASP A 950 -30.25 -37.63 7.90
CA ASP A 950 -31.55 -37.85 8.52
C ASP A 950 -31.38 -37.72 10.04
N MET A 951 -31.96 -36.68 10.63
CA MET A 951 -31.85 -36.38 12.06
C MET A 951 -32.78 -37.25 12.92
N GLY A 952 -33.62 -38.08 12.30
CA GLY A 952 -34.55 -39.01 12.97
C GLY A 952 -35.84 -38.36 13.50
N ALA A 953 -35.84 -37.05 13.72
CA ALA A 953 -37.02 -36.25 14.07
C ALA A 953 -36.91 -34.86 13.46
N ALA A 954 -38.05 -34.18 13.30
CA ALA A 954 -38.03 -32.77 12.91
C ALA A 954 -37.33 -31.95 14.00
N GLN A 955 -36.38 -31.11 13.59
CA GLN A 955 -35.63 -30.20 14.45
C GLN A 955 -35.65 -28.82 13.81
N LYS A 956 -35.66 -27.77 14.63
CA LYS A 956 -35.46 -26.40 14.16
C LYS A 956 -33.96 -26.17 13.98
N LEU A 957 -33.55 -25.61 12.84
CA LEU A 957 -32.16 -25.27 12.54
C LEU A 957 -32.08 -24.10 11.55
N ASN A 958 -30.96 -23.41 11.58
CA ASN A 958 -30.63 -22.29 10.68
C ASN A 958 -29.14 -22.25 10.31
N ARG A 959 -28.37 -23.28 10.72
CA ARG A 959 -26.95 -23.47 10.41
C ARG A 959 -26.66 -24.92 10.08
N ILE A 960 -25.88 -25.15 9.04
CA ILE A 960 -25.17 -26.41 8.77
C ILE A 960 -23.68 -26.12 8.73
N ILE A 961 -22.88 -26.94 9.40
CA ILE A 961 -21.45 -26.67 9.58
C ILE A 961 -20.66 -27.87 9.08
N LEU A 962 -19.68 -27.60 8.20
CA LEU A 962 -18.78 -28.57 7.63
C LEU A 962 -17.37 -28.29 8.13
N ASP A 963 -16.84 -29.16 8.96
CA ASP A 963 -15.45 -29.10 9.40
C ASP A 963 -14.56 -29.86 8.39
N THR A 964 -13.66 -29.10 7.76
CA THR A 964 -12.59 -29.61 6.90
C THR A 964 -11.22 -29.17 7.41
N SER A 965 -11.09 -28.79 8.69
CA SER A 965 -9.92 -28.13 9.25
C SER A 965 -8.63 -28.95 9.15
N LYS A 966 -8.72 -30.28 9.28
CA LYS A 966 -7.62 -31.23 9.08
C LYS A 966 -7.31 -31.52 7.60
N SER A 967 -8.06 -30.93 6.67
CA SER A 967 -7.87 -31.02 5.22
C SER A 967 -8.36 -29.71 4.57
N PRO A 968 -7.73 -28.56 4.88
CA PRO A 968 -8.33 -27.23 4.73
C PRO A 968 -8.65 -26.81 3.29
N ASN A 969 -8.14 -27.54 2.30
CA ASN A 969 -8.43 -27.32 0.88
C ASN A 969 -9.57 -28.21 0.34
N ASP A 970 -9.97 -29.24 1.08
CA ASP A 970 -10.91 -30.28 0.65
C ASP A 970 -12.38 -29.89 0.95
N GLY A 971 -12.69 -28.61 1.18
CA GLY A 971 -14.07 -28.11 1.22
C GLY A 971 -14.75 -28.15 -0.17
N PRO A 972 -16.09 -28.21 -0.24
CA PRO A 972 -16.81 -28.27 -1.52
C PRO A 972 -16.50 -27.05 -2.41
N ALA A 973 -16.23 -27.29 -3.70
CA ALA A 973 -15.92 -26.25 -4.68
C ALA A 973 -17.11 -25.29 -4.91
N GLY A 974 -18.30 -25.86 -4.86
CA GLY A 974 -19.59 -25.19 -4.83
C GLY A 974 -20.56 -26.06 -4.06
N TYR A 975 -21.57 -25.48 -3.43
CA TYR A 975 -22.58 -26.25 -2.72
C TYR A 975 -23.98 -25.67 -2.91
N GLU A 976 -24.98 -26.52 -2.77
CA GLU A 976 -26.39 -26.20 -2.55
C GLU A 976 -26.89 -27.00 -1.35
N LEU A 977 -27.58 -26.34 -0.42
CA LEU A 977 -28.17 -26.94 0.76
C LEU A 977 -29.69 -27.04 0.59
N TYR A 978 -30.20 -28.25 0.75
CA TYR A 978 -31.61 -28.58 0.63
C TYR A 978 -32.17 -29.12 1.95
N LEU A 979 -33.37 -28.69 2.34
CA LEU A 979 -34.13 -29.25 3.46
C LEU A 979 -35.29 -30.10 2.95
N SER A 980 -35.61 -31.20 3.62
CA SER A 980 -36.78 -32.01 3.28
C SER A 980 -38.07 -31.28 3.69
N THR A 981 -39.07 -31.33 2.83
CA THR A 981 -40.41 -30.76 3.09
C THR A 981 -41.33 -31.71 3.86
N GLY A 982 -40.89 -32.94 4.13
CA GLY A 982 -41.71 -33.99 4.74
C GLY A 982 -42.68 -34.70 3.76
N GLU A 983 -42.87 -34.17 2.55
CA GLU A 983 -43.76 -34.71 1.52
C GLU A 983 -42.98 -35.47 0.43
N GLY A 984 -42.87 -36.80 0.57
CA GLY A 984 -42.14 -37.64 -0.39
C GLY A 984 -40.65 -37.27 -0.50
N ASP A 985 -40.09 -37.37 -1.72
CA ASP A 985 -38.70 -36.97 -2.03
C ASP A 985 -38.60 -35.48 -2.46
N THR A 986 -39.42 -34.61 -1.86
CA THR A 986 -39.45 -33.18 -2.20
C THR A 986 -38.50 -32.37 -1.30
N TRP A 987 -37.64 -31.57 -1.93
CA TRP A 987 -36.55 -30.82 -1.30
C TRP A 987 -36.66 -29.31 -1.57
N LYS A 988 -36.46 -28.49 -0.54
CA LYS A 988 -36.43 -27.01 -0.61
C LYS A 988 -34.98 -26.52 -0.56
N LEU A 989 -34.52 -25.81 -1.60
CA LEU A 989 -33.21 -25.14 -1.59
C LEU A 989 -33.24 -23.95 -0.61
N VAL A 990 -32.37 -23.95 0.39
CA VAL A 990 -32.32 -22.90 1.42
C VAL A 990 -31.04 -22.06 1.36
N ALA A 991 -29.92 -22.62 0.89
CA ALA A 991 -28.65 -21.90 0.73
C ALA A 991 -27.82 -22.46 -0.43
N SER A 992 -26.88 -21.66 -0.94
CA SER A 992 -25.86 -22.10 -1.90
C SER A 992 -24.62 -21.21 -1.79
N GLY A 993 -23.46 -21.74 -2.20
CA GLY A 993 -22.19 -21.02 -2.09
C GLY A 993 -21.06 -21.66 -2.88
N LYS A 994 -19.86 -21.08 -2.81
CA LYS A 994 -18.64 -21.53 -3.51
C LYS A 994 -17.42 -21.43 -2.62
N ASN A 995 -16.37 -22.18 -2.97
CA ASN A 995 -15.03 -22.11 -2.38
C ASN A 995 -15.01 -22.18 -0.85
N ALA A 996 -15.60 -23.24 -0.30
CA ALA A 996 -15.57 -23.48 1.13
C ALA A 996 -14.14 -23.58 1.67
N GLY A 997 -13.87 -22.86 2.76
CA GLY A 997 -12.62 -22.92 3.52
C GLY A 997 -12.56 -24.08 4.51
N SER A 998 -11.62 -24.00 5.45
CA SER A 998 -11.33 -25.03 6.47
C SER A 998 -12.52 -25.34 7.38
N VAL A 999 -13.36 -24.36 7.72
CA VAL A 999 -14.65 -24.58 8.37
C VAL A 999 -15.69 -23.78 7.59
N GLN A 1000 -16.70 -24.45 7.04
CA GLN A 1000 -17.79 -23.80 6.33
C GLN A 1000 -19.04 -23.78 7.20
N ILE A 1001 -19.52 -22.59 7.52
CA ILE A 1001 -20.85 -22.41 8.09
C ILE A 1001 -21.80 -22.00 6.97
N ILE A 1002 -22.87 -22.77 6.79
CA ILE A 1002 -23.94 -22.52 5.83
C ILE A 1002 -25.12 -21.96 6.61
N SER A 1003 -25.36 -20.67 6.46
CA SER A 1003 -26.41 -19.92 7.15
C SER A 1003 -27.66 -19.78 6.27
N PHE A 1004 -28.84 -19.95 6.85
CA PHE A 1004 -30.15 -19.82 6.18
C PHE A 1004 -31.23 -19.44 7.20
N PRO A 1005 -32.41 -18.95 6.80
CA PRO A 1005 -33.50 -18.67 7.74
C PRO A 1005 -33.87 -19.90 8.58
N ALA A 1006 -34.35 -19.71 9.81
CA ALA A 1006 -34.71 -20.82 10.69
C ALA A 1006 -35.89 -21.63 10.14
N GLU A 1007 -35.68 -22.92 9.97
CA GLU A 1007 -36.64 -23.85 9.38
C GLU A 1007 -36.73 -25.11 10.25
N GLU A 1008 -37.86 -25.80 10.19
CA GLU A 1008 -38.06 -27.08 10.85
C GLU A 1008 -38.03 -28.22 9.83
N THR A 1009 -37.10 -29.16 9.97
CA THR A 1009 -37.02 -30.33 9.07
C THR A 1009 -36.43 -31.54 9.78
N SER A 1010 -36.68 -32.74 9.25
CA SER A 1010 -36.07 -33.98 9.72
C SER A 1010 -34.83 -34.40 8.91
N LYS A 1011 -34.62 -33.84 7.71
CA LYS A 1011 -33.52 -34.21 6.82
C LYS A 1011 -32.98 -33.02 6.05
N PHE A 1012 -31.67 -33.01 5.81
CA PHE A 1012 -31.05 -32.06 4.90
C PHE A 1012 -30.04 -32.77 3.98
N LYS A 1013 -29.77 -32.14 2.84
CA LYS A 1013 -28.89 -32.67 1.79
C LYS A 1013 -28.02 -31.55 1.23
N ILE A 1014 -26.72 -31.80 1.15
CA ILE A 1014 -25.72 -30.89 0.60
C ILE A 1014 -25.27 -31.47 -0.73
N VAL A 1015 -25.43 -30.72 -1.81
CA VAL A 1015 -25.02 -31.11 -3.16
C VAL A 1015 -23.85 -30.24 -3.56
N GLN A 1016 -22.72 -30.86 -3.85
CA GLN A 1016 -21.54 -30.21 -4.41
C GLN A 1016 -21.81 -29.85 -5.88
N THR A 1017 -21.53 -28.61 -6.29
CA THR A 1017 -21.94 -28.08 -7.62
C THR A 1017 -20.79 -27.64 -8.53
N GLY A 1018 -19.54 -27.70 -8.06
CA GLY A 1018 -18.35 -27.26 -8.80
C GLY A 1018 -17.39 -28.38 -9.18
N THR A 1019 -16.16 -28.02 -9.52
CA THR A 1019 -15.08 -28.98 -9.84
C THR A 1019 -13.78 -28.50 -9.19
N LYS A 1020 -13.03 -29.41 -8.55
CA LYS A 1020 -11.70 -29.16 -7.96
C LYS A 1020 -10.82 -30.41 -8.12
N GLY A 1021 -9.50 -30.21 -8.21
CA GLY A 1021 -8.54 -31.30 -8.41
C GLY A 1021 -8.38 -32.23 -7.21
N ASN A 1022 -8.61 -31.74 -6.00
CA ASN A 1022 -8.55 -32.48 -4.73
C ASN A 1022 -9.91 -33.10 -4.34
N TYR A 1023 -9.99 -33.72 -3.17
CA TYR A 1023 -11.20 -34.37 -2.66
C TYR A 1023 -12.18 -33.34 -2.10
N TRP A 1024 -13.46 -33.70 -1.99
CA TRP A 1024 -14.35 -33.07 -1.01
C TRP A 1024 -14.37 -33.98 0.21
N SER A 1025 -14.00 -33.44 1.38
CA SER A 1025 -14.00 -34.17 2.64
C SER A 1025 -14.80 -33.44 3.72
N ILE A 1026 -15.24 -34.20 4.72
CA ILE A 1026 -15.91 -33.70 5.92
C ILE A 1026 -15.38 -34.53 7.08
N HIS A 1027 -14.64 -33.90 7.99
CA HIS A 1027 -14.18 -34.53 9.23
C HIS A 1027 -15.34 -34.56 10.22
N GLU A 1028 -16.04 -33.44 10.41
CA GLU A 1028 -17.24 -33.39 11.24
C GLU A 1028 -18.33 -32.53 10.59
N LEU A 1029 -19.58 -32.95 10.77
CA LEU A 1029 -20.78 -32.27 10.31
C LEU A 1029 -21.68 -31.97 11.51
N TYR A 1030 -22.04 -30.70 11.64
CA TYR A 1030 -22.96 -30.21 12.67
C TYR A 1030 -24.14 -29.46 12.07
N ALA A 1031 -25.20 -29.31 12.87
CA ALA A 1031 -26.30 -28.38 12.61
C ALA A 1031 -26.59 -27.62 13.90
N ALA A 1032 -26.98 -26.36 13.76
CA ALA A 1032 -27.33 -25.53 14.91
C ALA A 1032 -28.61 -24.73 14.66
N CYS A 1033 -29.25 -24.34 15.75
CA CYS A 1033 -30.28 -23.30 15.77
C CYS A 1033 -29.77 -22.15 16.64
N VAL A 1034 -29.34 -21.06 16.01
CA VAL A 1034 -28.88 -19.86 16.70
C VAL A 1034 -29.93 -18.76 16.64
N ASP A 1035 -30.05 -17.97 17.70
CA ASP A 1035 -30.89 -16.78 17.70
C ASP A 1035 -30.15 -15.66 16.96
N ASP A 1036 -30.44 -15.50 15.67
CA ASP A 1036 -29.88 -14.40 14.88
C ASP A 1036 -30.44 -13.05 15.36
N PRO A 1037 -29.61 -11.99 15.40
CA PRO A 1037 -30.11 -10.67 15.72
C PRO A 1037 -31.14 -10.31 14.65
N SER A 1038 -32.31 -9.82 15.08
CA SER A 1038 -33.35 -9.34 14.18
C SER A 1038 -32.72 -8.35 13.20
N THR A 1039 -32.64 -8.73 11.93
CA THR A 1039 -32.18 -7.86 10.84
C THR A 1039 -33.12 -6.67 10.59
N GLY A 1040 -34.20 -6.54 11.39
CA GLY A 1040 -35.33 -5.66 11.11
C GLY A 1040 -36.22 -6.22 9.98
N ILE A 1041 -35.88 -7.38 9.41
CA ILE A 1041 -36.59 -8.01 8.30
C ILE A 1041 -37.20 -9.32 8.83
N LEU A 1042 -38.47 -9.24 9.23
CA LEU A 1042 -39.26 -10.42 9.58
C LEU A 1042 -39.53 -11.27 8.32
N PRO A 1043 -39.29 -12.60 8.35
CA PRO A 1043 -39.81 -13.48 7.33
C PRO A 1043 -41.33 -13.57 7.50
N ASP A 1044 -42.03 -13.51 6.38
CA ASP A 1044 -43.47 -13.75 6.20
C ASP A 1044 -44.45 -12.67 6.69
N ALA A 1045 -44.86 -11.84 5.72
CA ALA A 1045 -46.26 -11.47 5.58
C ALA A 1045 -46.58 -11.47 4.07
N SER A 1046 -47.35 -12.46 3.60
CA SER A 1046 -48.11 -12.32 2.36
C SER A 1046 -49.60 -12.39 2.70
N SER A 1047 -50.36 -11.39 2.27
CA SER A 1047 -51.80 -11.51 2.15
C SER A 1047 -52.10 -12.35 0.91
N SER A 1048 -53.06 -13.26 1.00
CA SER A 1048 -53.33 -14.33 0.02
C SER A 1048 -53.89 -13.86 -1.34
N ALA A 1049 -53.77 -12.57 -1.70
CA ALA A 1049 -54.39 -12.00 -2.90
C ALA A 1049 -53.46 -11.13 -3.76
N ALA A 1050 -52.17 -11.04 -3.40
CA ALA A 1050 -51.24 -10.11 -4.01
C ALA A 1050 -50.03 -10.85 -4.59
N GLU A 1051 -49.66 -10.56 -5.85
CA GLU A 1051 -48.57 -11.23 -6.56
C GLU A 1051 -47.45 -10.25 -6.91
N MET A 1052 -46.22 -10.78 -7.04
CA MET A 1052 -45.07 -10.06 -7.56
C MET A 1052 -44.23 -10.97 -8.43
N PHE A 1053 -43.74 -10.45 -9.55
CA PHE A 1053 -42.95 -11.20 -10.51
C PHE A 1053 -41.94 -10.29 -11.21
N TYR A 1054 -40.88 -10.89 -11.73
CA TYR A 1054 -39.86 -10.20 -12.51
C TYR A 1054 -39.79 -10.85 -13.89
N TYR A 1055 -39.81 -10.04 -14.94
CA TYR A 1055 -39.71 -10.51 -16.32
C TYR A 1055 -39.08 -9.43 -17.21
N ASN A 1056 -38.07 -9.81 -18.01
CA ASN A 1056 -37.47 -8.97 -19.05
C ASN A 1056 -37.05 -7.56 -18.58
N GLY A 1057 -36.32 -7.50 -17.46
CA GLY A 1057 -35.86 -6.23 -16.88
C GLY A 1057 -36.87 -5.53 -15.96
N GLN A 1058 -38.11 -6.01 -15.88
CA GLN A 1058 -39.18 -5.32 -15.18
C GLN A 1058 -39.67 -6.12 -13.97
N LEU A 1059 -39.65 -5.49 -12.79
CA LEU A 1059 -40.31 -6.00 -11.59
C LEU A 1059 -41.74 -5.46 -11.54
N SER A 1060 -42.75 -6.32 -11.36
CA SER A 1060 -44.16 -5.95 -11.30
C SER A 1060 -44.86 -6.55 -10.09
N TRP A 1061 -45.86 -5.86 -9.54
CA TRP A 1061 -46.68 -6.35 -8.42
C TRP A 1061 -48.16 -5.98 -8.55
N SER A 1062 -49.00 -6.68 -7.78
CA SER A 1062 -50.44 -6.45 -7.66
C SER A 1062 -50.85 -6.43 -6.18
N GLY A 1063 -52.05 -5.93 -5.88
CA GLY A 1063 -52.63 -5.97 -4.53
C GLY A 1063 -52.13 -4.90 -3.53
N LEU A 1064 -51.16 -4.07 -3.94
CA LEU A 1064 -50.81 -2.82 -3.26
C LEU A 1064 -51.52 -1.68 -4.02
N GLY A 1065 -52.66 -1.19 -3.52
CA GLY A 1065 -53.57 -0.30 -4.26
C GLY A 1065 -52.90 0.88 -4.98
N ASN A 1066 -53.44 1.26 -6.15
CA ASN A 1066 -52.80 2.09 -7.18
C ASN A 1066 -52.71 3.60 -6.86
N ASP A 1067 -53.15 4.04 -5.67
CA ASP A 1067 -53.35 5.46 -5.35
C ASP A 1067 -52.24 6.04 -4.45
N MET A 1068 -51.19 5.27 -4.12
CA MET A 1068 -50.09 5.69 -3.25
C MET A 1068 -48.71 5.26 -3.79
N SER A 1069 -47.67 6.04 -3.45
CA SER A 1069 -46.28 5.69 -3.76
C SER A 1069 -45.91 4.36 -3.11
N THR A 1070 -45.37 3.43 -3.90
CA THR A 1070 -44.88 2.13 -3.44
C THR A 1070 -43.36 2.17 -3.37
N ARG A 1071 -42.82 1.91 -2.18
CA ARG A 1071 -41.41 1.71 -1.90
C ARG A 1071 -41.00 0.29 -2.24
N ILE A 1072 -40.01 0.15 -3.11
CA ILE A 1072 -39.38 -1.10 -3.50
C ILE A 1072 -38.00 -1.18 -2.88
N GLU A 1073 -37.74 -2.26 -2.18
CA GLU A 1073 -36.43 -2.62 -1.65
C GLU A 1073 -36.02 -3.97 -2.23
N ILE A 1074 -34.80 -4.06 -2.76
CA ILE A 1074 -34.22 -5.30 -3.26
C ILE A 1074 -32.99 -5.60 -2.45
N VAL A 1075 -32.95 -6.80 -1.90
CA VAL A 1075 -31.89 -7.30 -1.04
C VAL A 1075 -31.36 -8.58 -1.67
N ASP A 1076 -30.04 -8.78 -1.71
CA ASP A 1076 -29.50 -10.08 -2.09
C ASP A 1076 -29.68 -11.13 -0.98
N LEU A 1077 -29.34 -12.38 -1.28
CA LEU A 1077 -29.47 -13.47 -0.31
C LEU A 1077 -28.50 -13.37 0.88
N SER A 1078 -27.48 -12.50 0.82
CA SER A 1078 -26.63 -12.15 1.96
C SER A 1078 -27.23 -11.08 2.87
N GLY A 1079 -28.41 -10.54 2.54
CA GLY A 1079 -29.04 -9.47 3.32
C GLY A 1079 -28.53 -8.07 2.97
N ARG A 1080 -27.68 -7.92 1.95
CA ARG A 1080 -27.22 -6.62 1.47
C ARG A 1080 -28.30 -6.00 0.59
N ARG A 1081 -28.70 -4.77 0.93
CA ARG A 1081 -29.65 -3.97 0.14
C ARG A 1081 -28.98 -3.48 -1.14
N LEU A 1082 -29.53 -3.90 -2.28
CA LEU A 1082 -29.07 -3.53 -3.62
C LEU A 1082 -29.87 -2.38 -4.23
N LEU A 1083 -31.13 -2.22 -3.83
CA LEU A 1083 -32.00 -1.16 -4.34
C LEU A 1083 -32.96 -0.69 -3.25
N LEU A 1084 -33.23 0.61 -3.20
CA LEU A 1084 -34.34 1.21 -2.48
C LEU A 1084 -34.93 2.34 -3.33
N GLN A 1085 -36.18 2.20 -3.80
CA GLN A 1085 -36.78 3.14 -4.73
C GLN A 1085 -38.28 3.27 -4.53
N ASP A 1086 -38.76 4.51 -4.46
CA ASP A 1086 -40.19 4.82 -4.45
C ASP A 1086 -40.70 4.97 -5.90
N THR A 1087 -41.89 4.43 -6.19
CA THR A 1087 -42.54 4.54 -7.50
C THR A 1087 -44.06 4.64 -7.37
N ASN A 1088 -44.69 5.42 -8.26
CA ASN A 1088 -46.14 5.56 -8.32
C ASN A 1088 -46.78 4.57 -9.32
N ALA A 1089 -45.97 3.72 -9.95
CA ALA A 1089 -46.43 2.64 -10.80
C ALA A 1089 -46.47 1.32 -10.02
N ASN A 1090 -47.22 0.34 -10.50
CA ASN A 1090 -47.22 -1.03 -9.98
C ASN A 1090 -46.10 -1.91 -10.59
N PHE A 1091 -45.07 -1.26 -11.12
CA PHE A 1091 -43.89 -1.88 -11.68
C PHE A 1091 -42.65 -0.97 -11.51
N LEU A 1092 -41.48 -1.56 -11.68
CA LEU A 1092 -40.19 -0.89 -11.67
C LEU A 1092 -39.25 -1.54 -12.71
N GLU A 1093 -38.70 -0.71 -13.61
CA GLU A 1093 -37.66 -1.14 -14.56
C GLU A 1093 -36.31 -1.22 -13.84
N LEU A 1094 -35.64 -2.36 -13.98
CA LEU A 1094 -34.38 -2.70 -13.32
C LEU A 1094 -33.32 -3.01 -14.37
N SER A 1095 -32.63 -1.98 -14.85
CA SER A 1095 -31.50 -2.14 -15.78
C SER A 1095 -30.22 -2.51 -15.02
N GLY A 1096 -29.56 -3.62 -15.39
CA GLY A 1096 -28.22 -3.95 -14.90
C GLY A 1096 -28.16 -4.80 -13.62
N MET A 1097 -29.30 -5.34 -13.16
CA MET A 1097 -29.30 -6.32 -12.08
C MET A 1097 -28.66 -7.64 -12.55
N GLN A 1098 -27.76 -8.20 -11.74
CA GLN A 1098 -27.16 -9.50 -12.05
C GLN A 1098 -28.21 -10.62 -11.96
N LYS A 1099 -27.98 -11.70 -12.69
CA LYS A 1099 -28.83 -12.89 -12.62
C LYS A 1099 -28.65 -13.56 -11.26
N GLY A 1100 -29.73 -13.67 -10.48
CA GLY A 1100 -29.64 -14.20 -9.12
C GLY A 1100 -30.98 -14.23 -8.40
N PHE A 1101 -30.98 -14.82 -7.21
CA PHE A 1101 -32.11 -14.73 -6.30
C PHE A 1101 -31.98 -13.45 -5.45
N TYR A 1102 -33.09 -12.74 -5.31
CA TYR A 1102 -33.19 -11.53 -4.50
C TYR A 1102 -34.42 -11.62 -3.61
N ILE A 1103 -34.37 -11.00 -2.44
CA ILE A 1103 -35.53 -10.69 -1.63
C ILE A 1103 -36.03 -9.32 -2.09
N VAL A 1104 -37.24 -9.28 -2.63
CA VAL A 1104 -37.89 -8.04 -3.04
C VAL A 1104 -38.98 -7.72 -2.03
N ILE A 1105 -39.01 -6.47 -1.57
CA ILE A 1105 -39.97 -5.93 -0.62
C ILE A 1105 -40.65 -4.74 -1.30
N ALA A 1106 -41.97 -4.76 -1.42
CA ALA A 1106 -42.78 -3.68 -1.94
C ALA A 1106 -43.75 -3.20 -0.86
N THR A 1107 -43.79 -1.91 -0.53
CA THR A 1107 -44.71 -1.38 0.48
C THR A 1107 -45.27 -0.02 0.12
N ASN A 1108 -46.56 0.20 0.39
CA ASN A 1108 -47.20 1.51 0.26
C ASN A 1108 -47.38 2.22 1.62
N GLY A 1109 -46.58 1.82 2.63
CA GLY A 1109 -46.66 2.32 4.01
C GLY A 1109 -47.75 1.68 4.87
N THR A 1110 -48.77 1.07 4.27
CA THR A 1110 -49.84 0.34 5.01
C THR A 1110 -49.76 -1.16 4.79
N ASN A 1111 -49.55 -1.59 3.54
CA ASN A 1111 -49.40 -2.99 3.15
C ASN A 1111 -47.96 -3.26 2.72
N VAL A 1112 -47.47 -4.46 2.98
CA VAL A 1112 -46.14 -4.92 2.56
C VAL A 1112 -46.28 -6.24 1.82
N LEU A 1113 -45.63 -6.33 0.68
CA LEU A 1113 -45.47 -7.54 -0.10
C LEU A 1113 -43.99 -7.92 -0.13
N ARG A 1114 -43.67 -9.16 0.21
CA ARG A 1114 -42.29 -9.66 0.22
C ARG A 1114 -42.20 -10.95 -0.59
N LYS A 1115 -41.24 -11.07 -1.50
CA LYS A 1115 -41.05 -12.30 -2.28
C LYS A 1115 -39.59 -12.51 -2.65
N LYS A 1116 -39.13 -13.75 -2.49
CA LYS A 1116 -37.88 -14.22 -3.11
C LYS A 1116 -38.11 -14.40 -4.60
N LEU A 1117 -37.42 -13.62 -5.42
CA LEU A 1117 -37.54 -13.65 -6.87
C LEU A 1117 -36.20 -13.99 -7.51
N PHE A 1118 -36.24 -14.85 -8.53
CA PHE A 1118 -35.08 -15.10 -9.38
C PHE A 1118 -35.13 -14.11 -10.55
N PHE A 1119 -34.16 -13.20 -10.61
CA PHE A 1119 -34.04 -12.30 -11.75
C PHE A 1119 -33.30 -13.03 -12.86
N LYS A 1120 -34.01 -13.25 -13.97
CA LYS A 1120 -33.51 -13.87 -15.19
C LYS A 1120 -33.80 -12.90 -16.34
N ASP A 1121 -32.84 -12.76 -17.25
CA ASP A 1121 -33.03 -12.03 -18.52
C ASP A 1121 -34.32 -12.43 -19.23
#